data_AF-A0AAQ0QBK2-F1
#
_entry.id   AF-A0AAQ0QBK2-F1
#
_cell.length_a   1.000
_cell.length_b   1.000
_cell.length_c   1.000
_cell.angle_alpha   90.00
_cell.angle_beta   90.00
_cell.angle_gamma   90.00
#
_symmetry.space_group_name_H-M   'P 1'
#
loop_
_entity.id
_entity.type
_entity.pdbx_description
1 polymer ?
#
loop_
_entity_poly.entity_id
_entity_poly.type
_entity_poly.pdbx_seq_one_letter_code
_entity_poly.pdbx_strand_id
1 'polypeptide(L)'
;MSRIFLLLACHLTLLLAVSCSHAGVEKNAIYDGGSFELYPDSIVRGHRIYTASGLRAAESGRAGWGDSLHRTVAYSSAGRMADALFAAALADTSALTVADVRLAGAFLRPEESMAALMAEVADGCIRCQDFPKISDIGCWAIAAWELYCVTGSRQWLKEAYDILTASIRRQWKQPSGRIAPLVCGQVARIDNPADYYPDWMTAMDRYQTLALEVNVSQATASSVASRMAGELNLYAEHEHQIQFAALRSAINDRLWIPDGQRYGQYLYGVYYPVLSAVSDSRANALCVLDGIATAEMAEDLVSAMPVYRDGVPDVCPQINPAAGSCSPLTQALFTLAAAKVRNPQAFVLGVASLMNMAVDGNLTSEWPAVVCKGFFGMDFTPDGIDFRPIVPVAFAGDKTLGGFRYRDAVFDIVMHGTGDRIATFAVDSVSLETPRLPASLGGRHRVDITLSGNDLPESGVNIVERRDLLHVPQLRWSDDGRTVEIMDFDPEIRYSLFVDGVMTQVLGAERYSLPPSEPSVTAIMPSLPGGLTGFSPPGHVYAPGQSEITVLASSVIPRRPPMHLIRDRRTADGYIELAARHNTRITCYANVPAAGDYFLTVGYSNGSQRDALRTLSINGRDVATLVCPSFHHDDWVTVRPSNTVVVSLQEGPNKIALTYISGTMLLNRITLLKKVH
;
A
#
# COMPACT_ATOMS: atom_id res chain seq x y z
N MET A 1 -40.51 74.28 -52.02
CA MET A 1 -40.59 74.62 -50.58
C MET A 1 -41.48 73.60 -49.89
N SER A 2 -41.06 73.15 -48.71
CA SER A 2 -41.87 72.53 -47.66
C SER A 2 -42.17 71.02 -47.71
N ARG A 3 -41.52 70.36 -46.74
CA ARG A 3 -41.97 69.24 -45.89
C ARG A 3 -42.17 67.86 -46.53
N ILE A 4 -41.19 67.03 -46.23
CA ILE A 4 -41.02 65.62 -46.61
C ILE A 4 -41.85 64.72 -45.70
N PHE A 5 -42.61 63.85 -46.33
CA PHE A 5 -43.29 62.67 -45.81
C PHE A 5 -42.70 61.46 -46.56
N LEU A 6 -42.66 60.30 -45.89
CA LEU A 6 -42.71 58.94 -46.45
C LEU A 6 -41.44 58.27 -47.05
N LEU A 7 -41.05 57.17 -46.39
CA LEU A 7 -40.70 55.81 -46.87
C LEU A 7 -39.49 55.53 -47.80
N LEU A 8 -38.80 54.44 -47.40
CA LEU A 8 -37.95 53.48 -48.14
C LEU A 8 -36.61 53.95 -48.73
N ALA A 9 -35.51 53.50 -48.13
CA ALA A 9 -34.62 52.46 -48.69
C ALA A 9 -33.27 52.43 -47.96
N CYS A 10 -32.83 51.21 -47.62
CA CYS A 10 -31.44 50.74 -47.51
C CYS A 10 -30.37 51.67 -46.91
N HIS A 11 -29.91 51.36 -45.70
CA HIS A 11 -28.53 50.87 -45.54
C HIS A 11 -28.38 50.04 -44.26
N LEU A 12 -27.96 48.80 -44.51
CA LEU A 12 -27.67 47.73 -43.57
C LEU A 12 -26.16 47.80 -43.25
N THR A 13 -25.80 48.03 -41.99
CA THR A 13 -24.49 47.64 -41.45
C THR A 13 -24.64 47.22 -39.99
N LEU A 14 -24.79 45.91 -39.85
CA LEU A 14 -24.53 45.02 -38.71
C LEU A 14 -23.90 45.65 -37.46
N LEU A 15 -24.72 45.80 -36.42
CA LEU A 15 -24.34 45.61 -35.02
C LEU A 15 -25.30 44.55 -34.48
N LEU A 16 -24.89 43.29 -34.53
CA LEU A 16 -25.59 42.16 -33.92
C LEU A 16 -25.46 42.29 -32.40
N ALA A 17 -26.39 43.02 -31.80
CA ALA A 17 -26.86 42.72 -30.47
C ALA A 17 -27.68 41.43 -30.56
N VAL A 18 -27.09 40.30 -30.19
CA VAL A 18 -27.80 39.06 -29.88
C VAL A 18 -27.56 38.76 -28.42
N SER A 19 -28.43 39.32 -27.59
CA SER A 19 -28.91 38.63 -26.40
C SER A 19 -29.79 37.45 -26.86
N CYS A 20 -29.88 36.40 -26.04
CA CYS A 20 -30.49 35.07 -26.25
C CYS A 20 -29.52 34.06 -26.90
N SER A 21 -29.07 32.99 -26.25
CA SER A 21 -29.56 32.29 -25.07
C SER A 21 -28.42 31.45 -24.47
N HIS A 22 -28.07 31.70 -23.20
CA HIS A 22 -27.66 30.61 -22.32
C HIS A 22 -28.87 29.68 -22.19
N ALA A 23 -29.00 28.70 -23.07
CA ALA A 23 -29.70 27.48 -22.72
C ALA A 23 -28.73 26.75 -21.76
N GLY A 24 -28.83 26.90 -20.45
CA GLY A 24 -30.08 26.77 -19.71
C GLY A 24 -30.60 25.33 -19.78
N VAL A 25 -29.69 24.37 -19.93
CA VAL A 25 -29.90 23.05 -19.34
C VAL A 25 -29.04 23.08 -18.09
N GLU A 26 -29.67 23.22 -16.92
CA GLU A 26 -29.10 22.63 -15.71
C GLU A 26 -28.92 21.15 -16.03
N LYS A 27 -27.76 20.79 -16.58
CA LYS A 27 -27.33 19.41 -16.49
C LYS A 27 -27.05 19.26 -15.00
N ASN A 28 -27.85 18.48 -14.29
CA ASN A 28 -27.48 18.10 -12.93
C ASN A 28 -26.21 17.28 -13.05
N ALA A 29 -25.08 17.84 -12.61
CA ALA A 29 -23.82 17.11 -12.57
C ALA A 29 -24.03 15.84 -11.72
N ILE A 30 -23.46 14.72 -12.19
CA ILE A 30 -23.37 13.48 -11.40
C ILE A 30 -22.56 13.75 -10.13
N TYR A 31 -21.52 14.58 -10.27
CA TYR A 31 -20.62 14.94 -9.19
C TYR A 31 -19.99 16.31 -9.47
N ASP A 32 -19.89 17.14 -8.43
CA ASP A 32 -19.14 18.40 -8.44
C ASP A 32 -18.02 18.32 -7.39
N GLY A 33 -16.78 18.21 -7.89
CA GLY A 33 -15.57 18.16 -7.08
C GLY A 33 -14.94 19.53 -6.83
N GLY A 34 -15.55 20.62 -7.31
CA GLY A 34 -15.02 21.98 -7.29
C GLY A 34 -13.94 22.23 -8.35
N SER A 35 -12.96 21.33 -8.53
CA SER A 35 -11.94 21.43 -9.60
C SER A 35 -12.38 20.78 -10.91
N PHE A 36 -13.39 19.92 -10.87
CA PHE A 36 -14.05 19.34 -12.03
C PHE A 36 -15.53 19.01 -11.74
N GLU A 37 -16.31 18.92 -12.81
CA GLU A 37 -17.70 18.44 -12.78
C GLU A 37 -17.83 17.22 -13.71
N LEU A 38 -18.50 16.18 -13.22
CA LEU A 38 -18.81 14.98 -14.00
C LEU A 38 -20.26 15.02 -14.47
N TYR A 39 -20.45 14.77 -15.77
CA TYR A 39 -21.75 14.62 -16.41
C TYR A 39 -21.84 13.25 -17.10
N PRO A 40 -23.05 12.76 -17.44
CA PRO A 40 -23.21 11.45 -18.09
C PRO A 40 -22.41 11.29 -19.40
N ASP A 41 -22.17 12.39 -20.12
CA ASP A 41 -21.51 12.40 -21.43
C ASP A 41 -20.22 13.23 -21.51
N SER A 42 -19.83 13.91 -20.43
CA SER A 42 -18.67 14.79 -20.42
C SER A 42 -18.07 15.00 -19.02
N ILE A 43 -16.79 15.36 -18.99
CA ILE A 43 -16.09 15.89 -17.81
C ILE A 43 -15.71 17.33 -18.10
N VAL A 44 -16.02 18.25 -17.18
CA VAL A 44 -15.64 19.66 -17.27
C VAL A 44 -14.53 19.91 -16.25
N ARG A 45 -13.37 20.37 -16.70
CA ARG A 45 -12.20 20.66 -15.85
C ARG A 45 -11.59 21.99 -16.25
N GLY A 46 -11.57 22.95 -15.33
CA GLY A 46 -11.25 24.35 -15.66
C GLY A 46 -12.17 24.89 -16.74
N HIS A 47 -11.61 25.36 -17.87
CA HIS A 47 -12.38 25.87 -19.01
C HIS A 47 -12.51 24.87 -20.18
N ARG A 48 -12.18 23.58 -19.95
CA ARG A 48 -12.20 22.54 -21.00
C ARG A 48 -13.30 21.53 -20.74
N ILE A 49 -13.94 21.08 -21.83
CA ILE A 49 -14.96 20.03 -21.84
C ILE A 49 -14.38 18.81 -22.56
N TYR A 50 -14.31 17.69 -21.85
CA TYR A 50 -13.85 16.41 -22.38
C TYR A 50 -15.08 15.53 -22.60
N THR A 51 -15.38 15.18 -23.85
CA THR A 51 -16.58 14.40 -24.19
C THR A 51 -16.24 12.93 -24.43
N ALA A 52 -17.22 12.06 -24.21
CA ALA A 52 -17.06 10.62 -24.44
C ALA A 52 -16.56 10.28 -25.86
N SER A 53 -16.94 11.05 -26.88
CA SER A 53 -16.49 10.85 -28.26
C SER A 53 -15.01 11.15 -28.48
N GLY A 54 -14.42 12.06 -27.69
CA GLY A 54 -12.98 12.38 -27.77
C GLY A 54 -12.09 11.36 -27.07
N LEU A 55 -12.66 10.52 -26.20
CA LEU A 55 -11.97 9.46 -25.46
C LEU A 55 -12.15 8.07 -26.09
N ARG A 56 -13.06 7.93 -27.07
CA ARG A 56 -13.13 6.71 -27.86
C ARG A 56 -11.81 6.55 -28.60
N ALA A 57 -11.19 5.38 -28.47
CA ALA A 57 -10.10 4.97 -29.33
C ALA A 57 -10.50 5.28 -30.77
N ALA A 58 -9.64 6.03 -31.48
CA ALA A 58 -9.82 6.30 -32.90
C ALA A 58 -10.18 4.96 -33.55
N GLU A 59 -11.36 4.88 -34.19
CA GLU A 59 -11.80 3.69 -34.89
C GLU A 59 -10.68 3.25 -35.82
N SER A 60 -9.95 2.20 -35.42
CA SER A 60 -8.98 1.56 -36.28
C SER A 60 -9.80 0.94 -37.40
N GLY A 61 -9.69 1.57 -38.58
CA GLY A 61 -10.34 1.11 -39.77
C GLY A 61 -10.08 -0.36 -40.02
N ARG A 62 -11.13 -1.02 -40.52
CA ARG A 62 -11.26 -2.43 -40.94
C ARG A 62 -11.84 -3.33 -39.85
N ALA A 63 -13.16 -3.51 -39.97
CA ALA A 63 -13.77 -4.83 -39.90
C ALA A 63 -13.07 -5.78 -40.89
N GLY A 64 -11.93 -6.32 -40.48
CA GLY A 64 -11.30 -7.47 -41.09
C GLY A 64 -11.92 -8.70 -40.47
N TRP A 65 -12.64 -9.47 -41.27
CA TRP A 65 -12.96 -10.86 -40.95
C TRP A 65 -11.61 -11.61 -40.85
N GLY A 66 -11.11 -11.76 -39.63
CA GLY A 66 -9.80 -12.33 -39.34
C GLY A 66 -9.70 -12.68 -37.86
N ASP A 67 -10.16 -13.88 -37.54
CA ASP A 67 -9.74 -14.79 -36.46
C ASP A 67 -8.90 -14.19 -35.30
N SER A 68 -9.53 -13.35 -34.47
CA SER A 68 -9.03 -12.99 -33.14
C SER A 68 -10.14 -13.21 -32.11
N LEU A 69 -10.26 -14.46 -31.67
CA LEU A 69 -11.33 -14.97 -30.81
C LEU A 69 -11.39 -14.38 -29.38
N HIS A 70 -10.65 -13.32 -29.05
CA HIS A 70 -10.27 -13.01 -27.66
C HIS A 70 -10.75 -11.68 -27.04
N ARG A 71 -11.54 -10.82 -27.70
CA ARG A 71 -12.15 -9.63 -27.03
C ARG A 71 -13.62 -9.45 -27.40
N THR A 72 -14.52 -10.01 -26.58
CA THR A 72 -15.99 -10.01 -26.82
C THR A 72 -16.84 -9.33 -25.76
N VAL A 73 -16.25 -8.89 -24.63
CA VAL A 73 -17.04 -8.22 -23.59
C VAL A 73 -17.32 -6.77 -23.98
N ALA A 74 -18.55 -6.32 -23.81
CA ALA A 74 -18.96 -4.94 -24.03
C ALA A 74 -19.75 -4.44 -22.83
N TYR A 75 -19.57 -3.18 -22.46
CA TYR A 75 -20.33 -2.52 -21.42
C TYR A 75 -21.17 -1.40 -22.00
N SER A 76 -22.42 -1.28 -21.56
CA SER A 76 -23.28 -0.14 -21.85
C SER A 76 -24.09 0.29 -20.64
N SER A 77 -24.38 1.59 -20.59
CA SER A 77 -25.15 2.21 -19.52
C SER A 77 -25.86 3.48 -19.98
N ALA A 78 -26.60 4.13 -19.08
CA ALA A 78 -27.13 5.47 -19.33
C ALA A 78 -26.03 6.55 -19.48
N GLY A 79 -24.81 6.28 -19.02
CA GLY A 79 -23.67 7.21 -19.06
C GLY A 79 -22.74 6.92 -20.23
N ARG A 80 -22.79 7.75 -21.29
CA ARG A 80 -21.89 7.61 -22.46
C ARG A 80 -20.41 7.70 -22.11
N MET A 81 -20.05 8.46 -21.08
CA MET A 81 -18.66 8.56 -20.63
C MET A 81 -18.17 7.24 -20.04
N ALA A 82 -18.97 6.63 -19.14
CA ALA A 82 -18.69 5.33 -18.54
C ALA A 82 -18.46 4.24 -19.61
N ASP A 83 -19.30 4.23 -20.64
CA ASP A 83 -19.21 3.28 -21.76
C ASP A 83 -17.94 3.49 -22.60
N ALA A 84 -17.61 4.75 -22.91
CA ALA A 84 -16.42 5.08 -23.70
C ALA A 84 -15.13 4.69 -22.97
N LEU A 85 -15.04 4.92 -21.66
CA LEU A 85 -13.88 4.53 -20.86
C LEU A 85 -13.71 3.00 -20.81
N PHE A 86 -14.81 2.25 -20.70
CA PHE A 86 -14.73 0.78 -20.71
C PHE A 86 -14.25 0.27 -22.07
N ALA A 87 -14.78 0.84 -23.16
CA ALA A 87 -14.31 0.50 -24.51
C ALA A 87 -12.84 0.86 -24.73
N ALA A 88 -12.37 2.01 -24.22
CA ALA A 88 -10.97 2.42 -24.30
C ALA A 88 -10.04 1.47 -23.54
N ALA A 89 -10.43 1.04 -22.33
CA ALA A 89 -9.70 0.06 -21.55
C ALA A 89 -9.56 -1.29 -22.30
N LEU A 90 -10.64 -1.75 -22.94
CA LEU A 90 -10.62 -2.98 -23.74
C LEU A 90 -9.86 -2.86 -25.07
N ALA A 91 -9.63 -1.65 -25.57
CA ALA A 91 -8.78 -1.43 -26.74
C ALA A 91 -7.28 -1.45 -26.40
N ASP A 92 -6.92 -1.33 -25.12
CA ASP A 92 -5.55 -1.31 -24.68
C ASP A 92 -4.89 -2.71 -24.78
N THR A 93 -3.75 -2.77 -25.46
CA THR A 93 -2.96 -4.00 -25.66
C THR A 93 -1.65 -3.98 -24.88
N SER A 94 -1.47 -3.02 -23.96
CA SER A 94 -0.29 -2.92 -23.11
C SER A 94 -0.12 -4.18 -22.26
N ALA A 95 1.15 -4.51 -21.96
CA ALA A 95 1.48 -5.61 -21.07
C ALA A 95 0.88 -5.37 -19.68
N LEU A 96 0.28 -6.40 -19.10
CA LEU A 96 -0.35 -6.32 -17.78
C LEU A 96 0.71 -6.32 -16.68
N THR A 97 0.53 -5.46 -15.69
CA THR A 97 1.22 -5.55 -14.41
C THR A 97 0.49 -6.48 -13.45
N VAL A 98 1.11 -6.84 -12.33
CA VAL A 98 0.43 -7.61 -11.26
C VAL A 98 -0.80 -6.87 -10.72
N ALA A 99 -0.73 -5.53 -10.63
CA ALA A 99 -1.86 -4.70 -10.19
C ALA A 99 -3.01 -4.74 -11.21
N ASP A 100 -2.71 -4.72 -12.50
CA ASP A 100 -3.71 -4.89 -13.56
C ASP A 100 -4.45 -6.22 -13.43
N VAL A 101 -3.70 -7.31 -13.21
CA VAL A 101 -4.29 -8.65 -13.01
C VAL A 101 -5.22 -8.66 -11.81
N ARG A 102 -4.80 -8.10 -10.68
CA ARG A 102 -5.62 -7.98 -9.46
C ARG A 102 -6.89 -7.16 -9.68
N LEU A 103 -6.82 -6.08 -10.45
CA LEU A 103 -7.97 -5.22 -10.68
C LEU A 103 -8.98 -5.86 -11.63
N ALA A 104 -8.55 -6.15 -12.86
CA ALA A 104 -9.46 -6.66 -13.91
C ALA A 104 -8.84 -7.65 -14.90
N GLY A 105 -7.51 -7.70 -15.01
CA GLY A 105 -6.82 -8.55 -15.97
C GLY A 105 -7.19 -10.03 -15.82
N ALA A 106 -7.41 -10.52 -14.59
CA ALA A 106 -7.76 -11.91 -14.36
C ALA A 106 -9.02 -12.36 -15.12
N PHE A 107 -10.07 -11.54 -15.17
CA PHE A 107 -11.33 -11.87 -15.85
C PHE A 107 -11.46 -11.27 -17.25
N LEU A 108 -10.62 -10.31 -17.64
CA LEU A 108 -10.63 -9.74 -19.00
C LEU A 108 -9.64 -10.41 -19.94
N ARG A 109 -8.46 -10.78 -19.43
CA ARG A 109 -7.29 -11.25 -20.19
C ARG A 109 -6.58 -12.37 -19.40
N PRO A 110 -7.23 -13.51 -19.11
CA PRO A 110 -6.70 -14.53 -18.19
C PRO A 110 -5.37 -15.15 -18.65
N GLU A 111 -5.20 -15.43 -19.94
CA GLU A 111 -3.97 -16.01 -20.48
C GLU A 111 -2.78 -15.04 -20.34
N GLU A 112 -2.98 -13.77 -20.72
CA GLU A 112 -1.96 -12.72 -20.58
C GLU A 112 -1.65 -12.44 -19.12
N SER A 113 -2.64 -12.59 -18.24
CA SER A 113 -2.47 -12.46 -16.79
C SER A 113 -1.60 -13.57 -16.20
N MET A 114 -1.77 -14.83 -16.63
CA MET A 114 -0.88 -15.93 -16.22
C MET A 114 0.57 -15.63 -16.63
N ALA A 115 0.77 -15.16 -17.87
CA ALA A 115 2.09 -14.79 -18.36
C ALA A 115 2.72 -13.63 -17.56
N ALA A 116 1.94 -12.59 -17.26
CA ALA A 116 2.39 -11.46 -16.45
C ALA A 116 2.80 -11.88 -15.03
N LEU A 117 2.02 -12.73 -14.38
CA LEU A 117 2.35 -13.23 -13.04
C LEU A 117 3.61 -14.11 -13.06
N MET A 118 3.79 -14.95 -14.09
CA MET A 118 4.97 -15.80 -14.23
C MET A 118 6.24 -15.02 -14.59
N ALA A 119 6.12 -13.87 -15.26
CA ALA A 119 7.26 -12.98 -15.53
C ALA A 119 7.91 -12.44 -14.24
N GLU A 120 7.13 -12.34 -13.17
CA GLU A 120 7.59 -11.95 -11.83
C GLU A 120 8.20 -13.12 -11.03
N VAL A 121 8.29 -14.33 -11.58
CA VAL A 121 8.82 -15.50 -10.87
C VAL A 121 10.28 -15.76 -11.28
N ALA A 122 11.15 -15.94 -10.29
CA ALA A 122 12.55 -16.33 -10.48
C ALA A 122 12.97 -17.35 -9.40
N ASP A 123 13.62 -18.42 -9.81
CA ASP A 123 14.07 -19.52 -8.93
C ASP A 123 12.92 -20.11 -8.07
N GLY A 124 11.71 -20.20 -8.66
CA GLY A 124 10.51 -20.71 -7.99
C GLY A 124 9.93 -19.80 -6.91
N CYS A 125 10.37 -18.55 -6.82
CA CYS A 125 9.83 -17.54 -5.90
C CYS A 125 9.41 -16.28 -6.67
N ILE A 126 8.49 -15.51 -6.09
CA ILE A 126 8.14 -14.18 -6.55
C ILE A 126 9.37 -13.27 -6.38
N ARG A 127 9.73 -12.56 -7.45
CA ARG A 127 10.83 -11.61 -7.48
C ARG A 127 10.48 -10.43 -6.59
N CYS A 128 11.40 -10.10 -5.68
CA CYS A 128 11.34 -8.87 -4.90
C CYS A 128 12.58 -8.06 -5.23
N GLN A 129 12.40 -6.89 -5.85
CA GLN A 129 13.50 -5.94 -6.06
C GLN A 129 14.13 -5.58 -4.72
N ASP A 130 15.46 -5.47 -4.65
CA ASP A 130 16.19 -5.08 -3.44
C ASP A 130 15.88 -5.90 -2.18
N PHE A 131 15.47 -7.17 -2.33
CA PHE A 131 15.29 -8.10 -1.21
C PHE A 131 16.57 -8.19 -0.35
N PRO A 132 16.48 -8.10 0.99
CA PRO A 132 15.26 -8.15 1.81
C PRO A 132 14.65 -6.79 2.16
N LYS A 133 15.12 -5.67 1.58
CA LYS A 133 14.62 -4.34 1.96
C LYS A 133 13.17 -4.11 1.55
N ILE A 134 12.79 -4.62 0.39
CA ILE A 134 11.43 -4.59 -0.13
C ILE A 134 10.94 -6.03 -0.23
N SER A 135 9.69 -6.24 0.17
CA SER A 135 9.04 -7.55 0.19
C SER A 135 7.53 -7.38 -0.01
N ASP A 136 7.08 -7.38 -1.26
CA ASP A 136 5.67 -7.27 -1.62
C ASP A 136 5.24 -8.48 -2.45
N ILE A 137 4.42 -9.35 -1.84
CA ILE A 137 3.92 -10.58 -2.46
C ILE A 137 2.40 -10.73 -2.39
N GLY A 138 1.72 -9.91 -1.59
CA GLY A 138 0.27 -9.97 -1.38
C GLY A 138 -0.52 -9.62 -2.64
N CYS A 139 -0.06 -8.65 -3.44
CA CYS A 139 -0.70 -8.31 -4.70
C CYS A 139 -0.66 -9.50 -5.68
N TRP A 140 0.51 -10.13 -5.82
CA TRP A 140 0.68 -11.34 -6.65
C TRP A 140 -0.19 -12.50 -6.14
N ALA A 141 -0.25 -12.70 -4.82
CA ALA A 141 -1.06 -13.76 -4.22
C ALA A 141 -2.55 -13.62 -4.57
N ILE A 142 -3.14 -12.43 -4.37
CA ILE A 142 -4.55 -12.19 -4.69
C ILE A 142 -4.81 -12.31 -6.19
N ALA A 143 -3.93 -11.76 -7.03
CA ALA A 143 -4.03 -11.87 -8.48
C ALA A 143 -4.03 -13.34 -8.94
N ALA A 144 -3.11 -14.15 -8.40
CA ALA A 144 -3.02 -15.58 -8.72
C ALA A 144 -4.26 -16.37 -8.24
N TRP A 145 -4.77 -16.06 -7.05
CA TRP A 145 -5.99 -16.66 -6.52
C TRP A 145 -7.22 -16.33 -7.35
N GLU A 146 -7.39 -15.06 -7.72
CA GLU A 146 -8.52 -14.64 -8.53
C GLU A 146 -8.48 -15.30 -9.91
N LEU A 147 -7.29 -15.42 -10.50
CA LEU A 147 -7.09 -16.12 -11.76
C LEU A 147 -7.48 -17.60 -11.68
N TYR A 148 -7.23 -18.27 -10.55
CA TYR A 148 -7.79 -19.60 -10.29
C TYR A 148 -9.33 -19.58 -10.24
N CYS A 149 -9.93 -18.63 -9.51
CA CYS A 149 -11.39 -18.54 -9.40
C CYS A 149 -12.07 -18.30 -10.76
N VAL A 150 -11.46 -17.49 -11.61
CA VAL A 150 -11.93 -17.18 -12.97
C VAL A 150 -11.77 -18.38 -13.91
N THR A 151 -10.61 -19.05 -13.89
CA THR A 151 -10.29 -20.10 -14.87
C THR A 151 -10.68 -21.50 -14.45
N GLY A 152 -10.82 -21.75 -13.14
CA GLY A 152 -10.98 -23.10 -12.58
C GLY A 152 -9.75 -24.00 -12.73
N SER A 153 -8.59 -23.47 -13.18
CA SER A 153 -7.42 -24.28 -13.50
C SER A 153 -6.75 -24.85 -12.24
N ARG A 154 -6.95 -26.16 -11.99
CA ARG A 154 -6.29 -26.89 -10.89
C ARG A 154 -4.77 -26.97 -11.05
N GLN A 155 -4.27 -26.97 -12.29
CA GLN A 155 -2.84 -26.91 -12.56
C GLN A 155 -2.26 -25.56 -12.09
N TRP A 156 -2.89 -24.46 -12.49
CA TRP A 156 -2.50 -23.11 -12.06
C TRP A 156 -2.55 -22.96 -10.54
N LEU A 157 -3.63 -23.43 -9.89
CA LEU A 157 -3.77 -23.42 -8.44
C LEU A 157 -2.56 -24.05 -7.74
N LYS A 158 -2.16 -25.25 -8.18
CA LYS A 158 -1.04 -25.97 -7.58
C LYS A 158 0.28 -25.24 -7.81
N GLU A 159 0.55 -24.79 -9.03
CA GLU A 159 1.77 -24.05 -9.37
C GLU A 159 1.87 -22.73 -8.59
N ALA A 160 0.79 -21.96 -8.55
CA ALA A 160 0.73 -20.70 -7.83
C ALA A 160 0.93 -20.89 -6.31
N TYR A 161 0.35 -21.96 -5.74
CA TYR A 161 0.55 -22.31 -4.34
C TYR A 161 2.01 -22.70 -4.04
N ASP A 162 2.63 -23.50 -4.89
CA ASP A 162 4.04 -23.91 -4.75
C ASP A 162 4.96 -22.67 -4.78
N ILE A 163 4.72 -21.71 -5.69
CA ILE A 163 5.45 -20.44 -5.80
C ILE A 163 5.22 -19.53 -4.58
N LEU A 164 3.96 -19.36 -4.17
CA LEU A 164 3.59 -18.49 -3.05
C LEU A 164 4.21 -18.99 -1.74
N THR A 165 4.10 -20.28 -1.45
CA THR A 165 4.65 -20.86 -0.22
C THR A 165 6.17 -20.87 -0.20
N ALA A 166 6.84 -21.09 -1.34
CA ALA A 166 8.28 -20.91 -1.46
C ALA A 166 8.69 -19.45 -1.15
N SER A 167 7.91 -18.47 -1.63
CA SER A 167 8.15 -17.04 -1.41
C SER A 167 7.96 -16.64 0.06
N ILE A 168 6.90 -17.12 0.72
CA ILE A 168 6.67 -16.92 2.16
C ILE A 168 7.82 -17.52 2.98
N ARG A 169 8.25 -18.75 2.68
CA ARG A 169 9.37 -19.41 3.38
C ARG A 169 10.69 -18.66 3.20
N ARG A 170 10.91 -18.05 2.03
CA ARG A 170 12.09 -17.20 1.78
C ARG A 170 12.07 -15.96 2.68
N GLN A 171 10.89 -15.38 2.92
CA GLN A 171 10.72 -14.20 3.77
C GLN A 171 10.84 -14.51 5.27
N TRP A 172 10.51 -15.72 5.73
CA TRP A 172 10.77 -16.13 7.12
C TRP A 172 12.24 -16.08 7.57
N LYS A 173 13.18 -15.99 6.62
CA LYS A 173 14.59 -15.72 6.94
C LYS A 173 14.83 -14.25 7.33
N GLN A 174 13.87 -13.35 7.10
CA GLN A 174 13.92 -11.99 7.58
C GLN A 174 13.72 -11.96 9.10
N PRO A 175 14.43 -11.08 9.82
CA PRO A 175 14.18 -10.91 11.25
C PRO A 175 12.71 -10.53 11.45
N SER A 176 12.02 -11.23 12.37
CA SER A 176 10.79 -10.68 12.94
C SER A 176 11.12 -9.28 13.45
N GLY A 177 10.28 -8.32 13.12
CA GLY A 177 10.47 -6.94 13.56
C GLY A 177 10.53 -6.86 15.08
N ARG A 178 10.88 -5.68 15.60
CA ARG A 178 10.99 -5.44 17.05
C ARG A 178 9.68 -5.70 17.80
N ILE A 179 8.58 -5.77 17.06
CA ILE A 179 7.23 -6.11 17.50
C ILE A 179 6.76 -7.31 16.65
N ALA A 180 7.14 -8.53 17.03
CA ALA A 180 6.63 -9.72 16.36
C ALA A 180 5.09 -9.82 16.49
N PRO A 181 4.37 -10.35 15.49
CA PRO A 181 4.85 -10.91 14.22
C PRO A 181 5.10 -9.89 13.10
N LEU A 182 4.97 -8.57 13.35
CA LEU A 182 5.21 -7.57 12.31
C LEU A 182 6.64 -7.65 11.79
N VAL A 183 6.81 -7.43 10.48
CA VAL A 183 8.10 -7.48 9.80
C VAL A 183 8.55 -6.08 9.37
N CYS A 184 9.86 -5.92 9.29
CA CYS A 184 10.52 -4.73 8.75
C CYS A 184 10.46 -4.73 7.21
N GLY A 185 10.27 -3.58 6.59
CA GLY A 185 10.41 -3.44 5.15
C GLY A 185 10.02 -2.06 4.62
N GLN A 186 10.55 -1.73 3.45
CA GLN A 186 10.16 -0.53 2.70
C GLN A 186 9.01 -0.84 1.76
N VAL A 187 8.12 0.14 1.60
CA VAL A 187 7.03 0.09 0.63
C VAL A 187 7.61 0.14 -0.79
N ALA A 188 7.24 -0.83 -1.63
CA ALA A 188 7.83 -1.03 -2.96
C ALA A 188 7.54 0.11 -3.96
N ARG A 189 6.39 0.78 -3.83
CA ARG A 189 5.90 1.79 -4.78
C ARG A 189 6.54 3.18 -4.63
N ILE A 190 7.39 3.36 -3.62
CA ILE A 190 7.95 4.68 -3.28
C ILE A 190 9.30 4.86 -3.97
N ASP A 191 9.29 5.59 -5.09
CA ASP A 191 10.50 5.88 -5.86
C ASP A 191 11.35 6.97 -5.18
N ASN A 192 10.71 8.06 -4.77
CA ASN A 192 11.36 9.15 -4.03
C ASN A 192 11.05 9.03 -2.54
N PRO A 193 12.04 8.72 -1.68
CA PRO A 193 11.82 8.57 -0.25
C PRO A 193 11.20 9.80 0.43
N ALA A 194 11.45 11.02 -0.07
CA ALA A 194 10.91 12.25 0.51
C ALA A 194 9.37 12.34 0.43
N ASP A 195 8.75 11.55 -0.44
CA ASP A 195 7.29 11.54 -0.60
C ASP A 195 6.59 10.74 0.53
N TYR A 196 7.35 9.96 1.32
CA TYR A 196 6.80 9.01 2.31
C TYR A 196 7.53 9.00 3.67
N TYR A 197 8.78 9.46 3.72
CA TYR A 197 9.63 9.45 4.91
C TYR A 197 10.23 10.83 5.18
N PRO A 198 10.49 11.19 6.46
CA PRO A 198 11.19 12.42 6.78
C PRO A 198 12.66 12.36 6.33
N ASP A 199 13.22 13.51 5.97
CA ASP A 199 14.55 13.65 5.34
C ASP A 199 15.70 13.01 6.14
N TRP A 200 15.59 12.94 7.46
CA TRP A 200 16.63 12.36 8.31
C TRP A 200 16.76 10.84 8.15
N MET A 201 15.72 10.14 7.67
CA MET A 201 15.72 8.68 7.59
C MET A 201 16.66 8.17 6.50
N THR A 202 17.69 7.44 6.91
CA THR A 202 18.59 6.72 6.00
C THR A 202 17.91 5.49 5.39
N ALA A 203 18.55 4.84 4.41
CA ALA A 203 18.04 3.57 3.86
C ALA A 203 17.84 2.49 4.94
N MET A 204 18.65 2.49 6.01
CA MET A 204 18.49 1.56 7.12
C MET A 204 17.29 1.92 7.99
N ASP A 205 17.07 3.21 8.28
CA ASP A 205 15.91 3.66 9.06
C ASP A 205 14.61 3.30 8.35
N ARG A 206 14.55 3.55 7.03
CA ARG A 206 13.41 3.17 6.20
C ARG A 206 13.17 1.66 6.17
N TYR A 207 14.23 0.87 6.00
CA TYR A 207 14.12 -0.61 6.05
C TYR A 207 13.53 -1.09 7.38
N GLN A 208 13.93 -0.46 8.48
CA GLN A 208 13.48 -0.87 9.81
C GLN A 208 12.07 -0.43 10.18
N THR A 209 11.37 0.31 9.32
CA THR A 209 9.95 0.63 9.55
C THR A 209 9.11 -0.65 9.52
N LEU A 210 8.08 -0.69 10.37
CA LEU A 210 7.04 -1.72 10.31
C LEU A 210 5.88 -1.13 9.50
N ALA A 211 6.04 -1.10 8.18
CA ALA A 211 5.10 -0.44 7.29
C ALA A 211 3.79 -1.21 7.15
N LEU A 212 2.68 -0.46 7.09
CA LEU A 212 1.34 -1.00 6.96
C LEU A 212 1.22 -1.85 5.69
N GLU A 213 1.58 -1.29 4.53
CA GLU A 213 1.49 -2.00 3.25
C GLU A 213 2.32 -3.30 3.24
N VAL A 214 3.51 -3.28 3.82
CA VAL A 214 4.38 -4.48 3.91
C VAL A 214 3.72 -5.56 4.76
N ASN A 215 3.18 -5.21 5.92
CA ASN A 215 2.57 -6.19 6.82
C ASN A 215 1.21 -6.68 6.32
N VAL A 216 0.42 -5.81 5.68
CA VAL A 216 -0.81 -6.22 4.95
C VAL A 216 -0.45 -7.19 3.84
N SER A 217 0.60 -6.92 3.05
CA SER A 217 1.07 -7.83 1.99
C SER A 217 1.41 -9.23 2.53
N GLN A 218 2.07 -9.33 3.70
CA GLN A 218 2.36 -10.60 4.36
C GLN A 218 1.11 -11.33 4.87
N ALA A 219 0.19 -10.58 5.49
CA ALA A 219 -1.07 -11.13 5.98
C ALA A 219 -1.92 -11.66 4.81
N THR A 220 -2.05 -10.87 3.74
CA THR A 220 -2.76 -11.25 2.51
C THR A 220 -2.16 -12.50 1.89
N ALA A 221 -0.83 -12.58 1.77
CA ALA A 221 -0.16 -13.78 1.26
C ALA A 221 -0.48 -15.03 2.09
N SER A 222 -0.49 -14.91 3.41
CA SER A 222 -0.84 -16.02 4.32
C SER A 222 -2.31 -16.42 4.17
N SER A 223 -3.23 -15.45 4.10
CA SER A 223 -4.65 -15.70 3.88
C SER A 223 -4.91 -16.43 2.55
N VAL A 224 -4.26 -15.97 1.47
CA VAL A 224 -4.37 -16.62 0.15
C VAL A 224 -3.76 -18.02 0.17
N ALA A 225 -2.58 -18.21 0.76
CA ALA A 225 -1.96 -19.52 0.87
C ALA A 225 -2.87 -20.50 1.64
N SER A 226 -3.55 -20.04 2.69
CA SER A 226 -4.57 -20.82 3.41
C SER A 226 -5.69 -21.26 2.48
N ARG A 227 -6.28 -20.32 1.71
CA ARG A 227 -7.38 -20.62 0.76
C ARG A 227 -6.96 -21.61 -0.32
N MET A 228 -5.76 -21.42 -0.89
CA MET A 228 -5.19 -22.35 -1.87
C MET A 228 -4.95 -23.73 -1.28
N ALA A 229 -4.42 -23.82 -0.06
CA ALA A 229 -4.21 -25.08 0.64
C ALA A 229 -5.52 -25.82 0.91
N GLY A 230 -6.59 -25.10 1.31
CA GLY A 230 -7.92 -25.68 1.50
C GLY A 230 -8.48 -26.26 0.21
N GLU A 231 -8.39 -25.54 -0.91
CA GLU A 231 -8.79 -26.05 -2.23
C GLU A 231 -7.97 -27.28 -2.66
N LEU A 232 -6.71 -27.36 -2.25
CA LEU A 232 -5.82 -28.50 -2.50
C LEU A 232 -5.94 -29.62 -1.45
N ASN A 233 -6.80 -29.47 -0.43
CA ASN A 233 -6.97 -30.38 0.71
C ASN A 233 -5.65 -30.66 1.47
N LEU A 234 -4.89 -29.60 1.75
CA LEU A 234 -3.60 -29.68 2.44
C LEU A 234 -3.71 -29.21 3.90
N TYR A 235 -3.04 -29.93 4.83
CA TYR A 235 -2.97 -29.54 6.24
C TYR A 235 -2.40 -28.14 6.49
N ALA A 236 -1.54 -27.67 5.58
CA ALA A 236 -0.94 -26.34 5.62
C ALA A 236 -1.96 -25.18 5.64
N GLU A 237 -3.24 -25.43 5.29
CA GLU A 237 -4.34 -24.47 5.46
C GLU A 237 -4.34 -23.89 6.88
N HIS A 238 -4.29 -24.75 7.90
CA HIS A 238 -4.37 -24.31 9.28
C HIS A 238 -3.14 -23.48 9.71
N GLU A 239 -1.95 -23.86 9.25
CA GLU A 239 -0.70 -23.16 9.56
C GLU A 239 -0.70 -21.73 8.99
N HIS A 240 -1.14 -21.58 7.75
CA HIS A 240 -1.27 -20.29 7.09
C HIS A 240 -2.37 -19.43 7.72
N GLN A 241 -3.48 -20.02 8.15
CA GLN A 241 -4.54 -19.31 8.85
C GLN A 241 -4.09 -18.76 10.21
N ILE A 242 -3.28 -19.50 10.98
CA ILE A 242 -2.68 -19.01 12.23
C ILE A 242 -1.78 -17.81 11.95
N GLN A 243 -0.94 -17.88 10.92
CA GLN A 243 -0.05 -16.78 10.54
C GLN A 243 -0.83 -15.52 10.14
N PHE A 244 -1.88 -15.68 9.32
CA PHE A 244 -2.77 -14.58 8.95
C PHE A 244 -3.42 -13.95 10.18
N ALA A 245 -4.00 -14.76 11.07
CA ALA A 245 -4.67 -14.27 12.28
C ALA A 245 -3.70 -13.50 13.20
N ALA A 246 -2.47 -14.00 13.38
CA ALA A 246 -1.45 -13.34 14.19
C ALA A 246 -1.03 -11.99 13.59
N LEU A 247 -0.77 -11.92 12.29
CA LEU A 247 -0.43 -10.67 11.59
C LEU A 247 -1.60 -9.69 11.62
N ARG A 248 -2.83 -10.16 11.34
CA ARG A 248 -4.04 -9.34 11.37
C ARG A 248 -4.25 -8.70 12.75
N SER A 249 -4.13 -9.48 13.84
CA SER A 249 -4.23 -8.95 15.20
C SER A 249 -3.15 -7.89 15.44
N ALA A 250 -1.90 -8.19 15.12
CA ALA A 250 -0.80 -7.27 15.35
C ALA A 250 -0.92 -5.97 14.54
N ILE A 251 -1.43 -6.01 13.31
CA ILE A 251 -1.72 -4.82 12.51
C ILE A 251 -2.82 -3.99 13.18
N ASN A 252 -3.93 -4.62 13.58
CA ASN A 252 -5.05 -3.94 14.24
C ASN A 252 -4.64 -3.35 15.60
N ASP A 253 -3.81 -4.06 16.37
CA ASP A 253 -3.41 -3.64 17.71
C ASP A 253 -2.35 -2.51 17.69
N ARG A 254 -1.52 -2.43 16.64
CA ARG A 254 -0.32 -1.58 16.64
C ARG A 254 -0.35 -0.44 15.63
N LEU A 255 -1.16 -0.56 14.57
CA LEU A 255 -1.21 0.42 13.48
C LEU A 255 -2.56 1.15 13.41
N TRP A 256 -3.62 0.64 14.05
CA TRP A 256 -4.90 1.32 14.13
C TRP A 256 -4.83 2.53 15.05
N ILE A 257 -5.44 3.64 14.63
CA ILE A 257 -5.56 4.88 15.38
C ILE A 257 -7.03 5.04 15.75
N PRO A 258 -7.45 4.73 16.99
CA PRO A 258 -8.86 4.74 17.39
C PRO A 258 -9.56 6.06 17.10
N ASP A 259 -8.96 7.18 17.54
CA ASP A 259 -9.54 8.53 17.36
C ASP A 259 -9.62 8.95 15.89
N GLY A 260 -8.74 8.40 15.05
CA GLY A 260 -8.69 8.69 13.62
C GLY A 260 -9.49 7.70 12.77
N GLN A 261 -10.02 6.63 13.39
CA GLN A 261 -10.71 5.51 12.76
C GLN A 261 -10.01 5.00 11.49
N ARG A 262 -8.68 4.91 11.50
CA ARG A 262 -7.87 4.49 10.35
C ARG A 262 -6.54 3.92 10.80
N TYR A 263 -5.79 3.34 9.87
CA TYR A 263 -4.42 2.91 10.14
C TYR A 263 -3.41 4.00 9.80
N GLY A 264 -2.38 4.14 10.64
CA GLY A 264 -1.18 4.92 10.34
C GLY A 264 -0.24 4.19 9.38
N GLN A 265 0.59 4.93 8.66
CA GLN A 265 1.41 4.39 7.57
C GLN A 265 2.50 3.41 8.03
N TYR A 266 3.11 3.63 9.21
CA TYR A 266 4.12 2.74 9.79
C TYR A 266 4.48 3.07 11.24
N LEU A 267 5.09 2.10 11.92
CA LEU A 267 5.88 2.32 13.14
C LEU A 267 7.35 2.55 12.77
N TYR A 268 7.99 3.58 13.35
CA TYR A 268 9.38 3.96 13.08
C TYR A 268 10.16 4.27 14.36
N GLY A 269 11.49 4.16 14.28
CA GLY A 269 12.39 4.26 15.44
C GLY A 269 13.18 2.97 15.67
N VAL A 270 14.42 3.11 16.15
CA VAL A 270 15.42 2.03 16.15
C VAL A 270 15.16 0.96 17.21
N TYR A 271 14.72 1.34 18.41
CA TYR A 271 14.55 0.44 19.56
C TYR A 271 13.07 0.23 19.91
N TYR A 272 12.42 1.31 20.34
CA TYR A 272 10.99 1.33 20.63
C TYR A 272 10.30 2.25 19.61
N PRO A 273 9.61 1.67 18.62
CA PRO A 273 9.10 2.47 17.53
C PRO A 273 7.79 3.18 17.93
N VAL A 274 7.59 4.37 17.39
CA VAL A 274 6.36 5.17 17.54
C VAL A 274 5.57 5.19 16.24
N LEU A 275 4.26 5.39 16.32
CA LEU A 275 3.35 5.36 15.17
C LEU A 275 3.39 6.69 14.42
N SER A 276 3.61 6.63 13.11
CA SER A 276 3.29 7.75 12.23
C SER A 276 1.79 7.76 11.94
N ALA A 277 1.11 8.86 12.27
CA ALA A 277 -0.31 9.01 12.04
C ALA A 277 -0.70 9.46 10.62
N VAL A 278 0.30 9.62 9.73
CA VAL A 278 0.07 9.87 8.31
C VAL A 278 -0.68 8.68 7.72
N SER A 279 -1.72 8.96 6.95
CA SER A 279 -2.57 7.96 6.30
C SER A 279 -1.96 7.55 4.98
N ASP A 280 -1.64 6.26 4.82
CA ASP A 280 -1.38 5.64 3.52
C ASP A 280 -2.70 5.10 2.96
N SER A 281 -3.29 5.80 1.99
CA SER A 281 -4.65 5.51 1.53
C SER A 281 -4.76 4.18 0.79
N ARG A 282 -3.72 3.81 0.04
CA ARG A 282 -3.67 2.52 -0.66
C ARG A 282 -3.65 1.38 0.35
N ALA A 283 -2.77 1.46 1.36
CA ALA A 283 -2.66 0.44 2.38
C ALA A 283 -3.94 0.33 3.24
N ASN A 284 -4.57 1.46 3.56
CA ASN A 284 -5.87 1.49 4.26
C ASN A 284 -6.98 0.84 3.42
N ALA A 285 -7.06 1.10 2.12
CA ALA A 285 -8.01 0.43 1.23
C ALA A 285 -7.76 -1.10 1.16
N LEU A 286 -6.49 -1.53 1.12
CA LEU A 286 -6.14 -2.95 1.17
C LEU A 286 -6.53 -3.60 2.50
N CYS A 287 -6.47 -2.89 3.63
CA CYS A 287 -6.95 -3.43 4.92
C CYS A 287 -8.44 -3.81 4.86
N VAL A 288 -9.26 -3.05 4.13
CA VAL A 288 -10.68 -3.35 3.90
C VAL A 288 -10.85 -4.49 2.91
N LEU A 289 -10.18 -4.41 1.76
CA LEU A 289 -10.34 -5.39 0.68
C LEU A 289 -9.85 -6.79 1.06
N ASP A 290 -8.73 -6.89 1.78
CA ASP A 290 -8.06 -8.15 2.10
C ASP A 290 -8.48 -8.71 3.48
N GLY A 291 -9.40 -8.04 4.18
CA GLY A 291 -10.00 -8.55 5.43
C GLY A 291 -9.11 -8.40 6.66
N ILE A 292 -8.23 -7.40 6.67
CA ILE A 292 -7.43 -7.04 7.86
C ILE A 292 -8.32 -6.33 8.88
N ALA A 293 -9.02 -5.28 8.43
CA ALA A 293 -10.05 -4.63 9.22
C ALA A 293 -11.21 -5.59 9.53
N THR A 294 -11.80 -5.49 10.72
CA THR A 294 -13.12 -6.09 10.98
C THR A 294 -14.18 -5.38 10.14
N ALA A 295 -15.40 -5.92 10.10
CA ALA A 295 -16.51 -5.27 9.39
C ALA A 295 -16.76 -3.85 9.93
N GLU A 296 -16.81 -3.66 11.26
CA GLU A 296 -17.02 -2.34 11.85
C GLU A 296 -15.84 -1.40 11.55
N MET A 297 -14.60 -1.88 11.73
CA MET A 297 -13.41 -1.07 11.42
C MET A 297 -13.36 -0.66 9.95
N ALA A 298 -13.84 -1.50 9.03
CA ALA A 298 -13.84 -1.21 7.60
C ALA A 298 -14.86 -0.11 7.25
N GLU A 299 -16.06 -0.17 7.82
CA GLU A 299 -17.10 0.85 7.66
C GLU A 299 -16.64 2.22 8.22
N ASP A 300 -16.08 2.21 9.42
CA ASP A 300 -15.48 3.39 10.06
C ASP A 300 -14.33 3.94 9.21
N LEU A 301 -13.40 3.09 8.76
CA LEU A 301 -12.24 3.48 7.96
C LEU A 301 -12.64 4.19 6.67
N VAL A 302 -13.54 3.63 5.87
CA VAL A 302 -13.92 4.25 4.60
C VAL A 302 -14.57 5.62 4.83
N SER A 303 -15.32 5.77 5.92
CA SER A 303 -16.00 7.01 6.27
C SER A 303 -15.04 8.07 6.82
N ALA A 304 -14.03 7.65 7.59
CA ALA A 304 -13.10 8.53 8.30
C ALA A 304 -11.79 8.81 7.55
N MET A 305 -11.42 7.99 6.55
CA MET A 305 -10.18 8.17 5.80
C MET A 305 -10.17 9.54 5.09
N PRO A 306 -9.12 10.35 5.26
CA PRO A 306 -9.07 11.67 4.65
C PRO A 306 -9.00 11.58 3.12
N VAL A 307 -9.91 12.27 2.44
CA VAL A 307 -9.95 12.39 0.98
C VAL A 307 -10.09 13.84 0.55
N TYR A 308 -9.76 14.15 -0.70
CA TYR A 308 -10.05 15.44 -1.31
C TYR A 308 -11.32 15.36 -2.14
N ARG A 309 -11.96 16.51 -2.38
CA ARG A 309 -13.14 16.60 -3.26
C ARG A 309 -12.87 16.10 -4.67
N ASP A 310 -11.61 16.09 -5.10
CA ASP A 310 -11.21 15.70 -6.43
C ASP A 310 -10.41 14.39 -6.51
N GLY A 311 -10.16 13.72 -5.37
CA GLY A 311 -9.58 12.38 -5.37
C GLY A 311 -9.02 11.94 -4.02
N VAL A 312 -8.67 10.67 -3.96
CA VAL A 312 -8.04 10.04 -2.81
C VAL A 312 -6.53 10.25 -2.90
N PRO A 313 -5.91 10.94 -1.92
CA PRO A 313 -4.48 11.12 -1.95
C PRO A 313 -3.73 9.82 -1.64
N ASP A 314 -2.54 9.60 -2.19
CA ASP A 314 -1.71 8.44 -1.87
C ASP A 314 -1.23 8.48 -0.40
N VAL A 315 -0.91 9.67 0.11
CA VAL A 315 -0.63 9.94 1.52
C VAL A 315 -1.31 11.22 2.00
N CYS A 316 -1.83 11.22 3.23
CA CYS A 316 -2.45 12.40 3.83
C CYS A 316 -2.15 12.52 5.33
N PRO A 317 -1.70 13.69 5.83
CA PRO A 317 -1.36 14.92 5.08
C PRO A 317 -0.18 14.74 4.11
N GLN A 318 0.09 15.74 3.27
CA GLN A 318 1.20 15.68 2.29
C GLN A 318 2.55 15.80 3.01
N ILE A 319 3.43 14.83 2.80
CA ILE A 319 4.80 14.85 3.35
C ILE A 319 5.68 15.75 2.47
N ASN A 320 5.62 15.55 1.15
CA ASN A 320 6.29 16.39 0.16
C ASN A 320 5.24 17.16 -0.65
N PRO A 321 5.17 18.51 -0.53
CA PRO A 321 4.21 19.33 -1.28
C PRO A 321 4.39 19.24 -2.81
N ALA A 322 5.60 18.89 -3.27
CA ALA A 322 5.90 18.75 -4.70
C ALA A 322 5.50 17.38 -5.27
N ALA A 323 5.12 16.41 -4.44
CA ALA A 323 4.71 15.08 -4.89
C ALA A 323 3.30 15.11 -5.51
N GLY A 324 3.09 14.29 -6.54
CA GLY A 324 1.75 14.02 -7.07
C GLY A 324 0.86 13.48 -5.96
N SER A 325 -0.38 13.98 -5.86
CA SER A 325 -1.22 13.67 -4.71
C SER A 325 -2.07 12.40 -4.89
N CYS A 326 -2.52 12.05 -6.09
CA CYS A 326 -3.48 10.95 -6.29
C CYS A 326 -3.08 10.06 -7.48
N SER A 327 -3.33 8.75 -7.38
CA SER A 327 -3.07 7.78 -8.45
C SER A 327 -4.33 6.96 -8.83
N PRO A 328 -4.48 6.52 -10.10
CA PRO A 328 -5.62 5.71 -10.53
C PRO A 328 -5.79 4.41 -9.73
N LEU A 329 -4.68 3.73 -9.40
CA LEU A 329 -4.71 2.49 -8.62
C LEU A 329 -5.24 2.72 -7.20
N THR A 330 -4.75 3.74 -6.49
CA THR A 330 -5.24 4.10 -5.14
C THR A 330 -6.73 4.45 -5.20
N GLN A 331 -7.13 5.22 -6.21
CA GLN A 331 -8.52 5.61 -6.42
C GLN A 331 -9.44 4.39 -6.65
N ALA A 332 -9.03 3.45 -7.50
CA ALA A 332 -9.77 2.24 -7.78
C ALA A 332 -9.90 1.34 -6.54
N LEU A 333 -8.82 1.13 -5.80
CA LEU A 333 -8.83 0.32 -4.58
C LEU A 333 -9.74 0.93 -3.51
N PHE A 334 -9.69 2.25 -3.30
CA PHE A 334 -10.60 2.92 -2.37
C PHE A 334 -12.06 2.82 -2.82
N THR A 335 -12.33 2.97 -4.12
CA THR A 335 -13.69 2.84 -4.68
C THR A 335 -14.24 1.43 -4.45
N LEU A 336 -13.42 0.39 -4.65
CA LEU A 336 -13.82 -0.99 -4.37
C LEU A 336 -14.01 -1.25 -2.86
N ALA A 337 -13.19 -0.63 -2.00
CA ALA A 337 -13.39 -0.68 -0.56
C ALA A 337 -14.73 -0.04 -0.15
N ALA A 338 -15.06 1.12 -0.73
CA ALA A 338 -16.35 1.79 -0.52
C ALA A 338 -17.53 0.95 -0.98
N ALA A 339 -17.41 0.25 -2.12
CA ALA A 339 -18.42 -0.70 -2.57
C ALA A 339 -18.59 -1.86 -1.57
N LYS A 340 -17.48 -2.43 -1.09
CA LYS A 340 -17.49 -3.56 -0.15
C LYS A 340 -18.20 -3.24 1.17
N VAL A 341 -18.06 -2.01 1.68
CA VAL A 341 -18.72 -1.53 2.92
C VAL A 341 -20.02 -0.79 2.66
N ARG A 342 -20.49 -0.74 1.41
CA ARG A 342 -21.75 -0.09 0.99
C ARG A 342 -21.82 1.41 1.35
N ASN A 343 -20.70 2.14 1.25
CA ASN A 343 -20.69 3.60 1.46
C ASN A 343 -20.93 4.33 0.11
N PRO A 344 -22.13 4.88 -0.15
CA PRO A 344 -22.46 5.47 -1.45
C PRO A 344 -21.73 6.78 -1.72
N GLN A 345 -21.47 7.62 -0.70
CA GLN A 345 -20.82 8.91 -0.90
C GLN A 345 -19.35 8.71 -1.29
N ALA A 346 -18.64 7.83 -0.58
CA ALA A 346 -17.28 7.46 -0.89
C ALA A 346 -17.18 6.76 -2.27
N PHE A 347 -18.16 5.91 -2.62
CA PHE A 347 -18.21 5.26 -3.93
C PHE A 347 -18.42 6.25 -5.08
N VAL A 348 -19.33 7.23 -4.92
CA VAL A 348 -19.57 8.27 -5.95
C VAL A 348 -18.35 9.15 -6.16
N LEU A 349 -17.72 9.63 -5.08
CA LEU A 349 -16.46 10.38 -5.16
C LEU A 349 -15.38 9.51 -5.83
N GLY A 350 -15.28 8.26 -5.39
CA GLY A 350 -14.47 7.18 -5.95
C GLY A 350 -14.48 7.15 -7.48
N VAL A 351 -15.68 6.87 -8.01
CA VAL A 351 -15.99 6.79 -9.44
C VAL A 351 -15.69 8.11 -10.15
N ALA A 352 -16.17 9.23 -9.61
CA ALA A 352 -16.06 10.52 -10.30
C ALA A 352 -14.62 10.98 -10.47
N SER A 353 -13.82 10.86 -9.40
CA SER A 353 -12.38 11.15 -9.44
C SER A 353 -11.63 10.23 -10.36
N LEU A 354 -11.95 8.92 -10.38
CA LEU A 354 -11.33 7.98 -11.29
C LEU A 354 -11.61 8.35 -12.76
N MET A 355 -12.88 8.62 -13.10
CA MET A 355 -13.24 9.05 -14.45
C MET A 355 -12.56 10.37 -14.84
N ASN A 356 -12.37 11.30 -13.90
CA ASN A 356 -11.62 12.53 -14.14
C ASN A 356 -10.13 12.26 -14.43
N MET A 357 -9.50 11.29 -13.76
CA MET A 357 -8.10 10.90 -14.06
C MET A 357 -7.94 10.32 -15.48
N ALA A 358 -9.00 9.74 -16.05
CA ALA A 358 -8.99 9.23 -17.43
C ALA A 358 -8.76 10.31 -18.50
N VAL A 359 -8.89 11.59 -18.12
CA VAL A 359 -8.58 12.72 -19.00
C VAL A 359 -7.07 12.82 -19.27
N ASP A 360 -6.23 12.39 -18.32
CA ASP A 360 -4.77 12.52 -18.41
C ASP A 360 -4.06 11.22 -18.81
N GLY A 361 -4.74 10.07 -18.72
CA GLY A 361 -4.17 8.76 -19.02
C GLY A 361 -5.21 7.68 -19.21
N ASN A 362 -4.79 6.52 -19.72
CA ASN A 362 -5.69 5.40 -19.91
C ASN A 362 -5.96 4.67 -18.60
N LEU A 363 -7.19 4.19 -18.42
CA LEU A 363 -7.61 3.39 -17.26
C LEU A 363 -7.78 1.92 -17.66
N THR A 364 -6.66 1.25 -17.88
CA THR A 364 -6.61 -0.09 -18.50
C THR A 364 -7.33 -1.15 -17.69
N SER A 365 -7.24 -1.09 -16.36
CA SER A 365 -7.81 -2.11 -15.46
C SER A 365 -8.68 -1.53 -14.36
N GLU A 366 -8.44 -0.27 -13.98
CA GLU A 366 -9.12 0.44 -12.90
C GLU A 366 -10.60 0.61 -13.19
N TRP A 367 -10.94 1.15 -14.37
CA TRP A 367 -12.32 1.39 -14.72
C TRP A 367 -13.13 0.09 -14.90
N PRO A 368 -12.63 -0.92 -15.64
CA PRO A 368 -13.30 -2.21 -15.69
C PRO A 368 -13.46 -2.89 -14.32
N ALA A 369 -12.50 -2.74 -13.40
CA ALA A 369 -12.63 -3.26 -12.05
C ALA A 369 -13.79 -2.59 -11.30
N VAL A 370 -13.90 -1.26 -11.36
CA VAL A 370 -15.01 -0.52 -10.73
C VAL A 370 -16.35 -0.88 -11.35
N VAL A 371 -16.41 -1.14 -12.66
CA VAL A 371 -17.63 -1.65 -13.32
C VAL A 371 -17.99 -3.04 -12.79
N CYS A 372 -17.11 -4.03 -12.95
CA CYS A 372 -17.45 -5.42 -12.63
C CYS A 372 -17.53 -5.69 -11.12
N LYS A 373 -16.53 -5.26 -10.35
CA LYS A 373 -16.43 -5.54 -8.90
C LYS A 373 -17.09 -4.46 -8.02
N GLY A 374 -17.28 -3.25 -8.54
CA GLY A 374 -17.99 -2.18 -7.86
C GLY A 374 -19.49 -2.19 -8.17
N PHE A 375 -19.88 -1.74 -9.36
CA PHE A 375 -21.29 -1.61 -9.74
C PHE A 375 -22.04 -2.93 -9.75
N PHE A 376 -21.52 -3.96 -10.44
CA PHE A 376 -22.14 -5.29 -10.45
C PHE A 376 -21.82 -6.10 -9.19
N GLY A 377 -20.79 -5.70 -8.44
CA GLY A 377 -20.38 -6.39 -7.21
C GLY A 377 -19.96 -7.84 -7.44
N MET A 378 -19.31 -8.14 -8.57
CA MET A 378 -18.86 -9.49 -8.90
C MET A 378 -17.72 -9.93 -7.97
N ASP A 379 -17.95 -10.98 -7.20
CA ASP A 379 -16.95 -11.65 -6.37
C ASP A 379 -16.68 -13.05 -6.93
N PHE A 380 -15.45 -13.29 -7.39
CA PHE A 380 -15.04 -14.54 -8.04
C PHE A 380 -14.59 -15.55 -7.00
N THR A 381 -15.25 -16.70 -6.96
CA THR A 381 -14.97 -17.79 -6.03
C THR A 381 -14.68 -19.09 -6.79
N PRO A 382 -14.14 -20.13 -6.12
CA PRO A 382 -14.00 -21.46 -6.73
C PRO A 382 -15.33 -22.02 -7.25
N ASP A 383 -16.44 -21.68 -6.59
CA ASP A 383 -17.80 -22.18 -6.86
C ASP A 383 -18.60 -21.35 -7.88
N GLY A 384 -18.13 -20.18 -8.28
CA GLY A 384 -18.88 -19.30 -9.17
C GLY A 384 -18.62 -17.81 -8.96
N ILE A 385 -19.54 -16.99 -9.45
CA ILE A 385 -19.55 -15.52 -9.27
C ILE A 385 -20.72 -15.15 -8.36
N ASP A 386 -20.42 -14.54 -7.21
CA ASP A 386 -21.42 -13.93 -6.34
C ASP A 386 -21.64 -12.46 -6.73
N PHE A 387 -22.89 -11.98 -6.63
CA PHE A 387 -23.26 -10.60 -6.99
C PHE A 387 -23.67 -9.79 -5.76
N ARG A 388 -22.98 -8.67 -5.54
CA ARG A 388 -23.23 -7.72 -4.43
C ARG A 388 -23.22 -6.27 -4.93
N PRO A 389 -24.14 -5.91 -5.83
CA PRO A 389 -24.11 -4.64 -6.54
C PRO A 389 -24.32 -3.44 -5.61
N ILE A 390 -23.79 -2.29 -6.02
CA ILE A 390 -24.12 -0.98 -5.47
C ILE A 390 -24.31 0.01 -6.62
N VAL A 391 -25.50 0.60 -6.72
CA VAL A 391 -25.82 1.59 -7.75
C VAL A 391 -26.45 2.81 -7.10
N PRO A 392 -25.66 3.85 -6.81
CA PRO A 392 -26.18 5.13 -6.34
C PRO A 392 -27.08 5.80 -7.39
N VAL A 393 -28.02 6.62 -6.94
CA VAL A 393 -28.95 7.37 -7.82
C VAL A 393 -28.20 8.25 -8.82
N ALA A 394 -27.02 8.77 -8.45
CA ALA A 394 -26.13 9.52 -9.34
C ALA A 394 -25.74 8.75 -10.62
N PHE A 395 -25.78 7.41 -10.57
CA PHE A 395 -25.50 6.50 -11.69
C PHE A 395 -26.71 5.65 -12.05
N ALA A 396 -27.93 6.17 -11.90
CA ALA A 396 -29.16 5.45 -12.23
C ALA A 396 -29.22 5.02 -13.71
N GLY A 397 -30.15 4.11 -14.00
CA GLY A 397 -30.36 3.54 -15.33
C GLY A 397 -29.64 2.19 -15.49
N ASP A 398 -30.13 1.45 -16.47
CA ASP A 398 -29.71 0.07 -16.72
C ASP A 398 -28.22 -0.01 -17.07
N LYS A 399 -27.60 -1.12 -16.68
CA LYS A 399 -26.21 -1.47 -16.98
C LYS A 399 -26.17 -2.83 -17.63
N THR A 400 -25.45 -2.96 -18.73
CA THR A 400 -25.33 -4.23 -19.44
C THR A 400 -23.86 -4.59 -19.62
N LEU A 401 -23.50 -5.83 -19.28
CA LEU A 401 -22.27 -6.49 -19.69
C LEU A 401 -22.62 -7.59 -20.70
N GLY A 402 -22.39 -7.32 -21.98
CA GLY A 402 -22.63 -8.28 -23.05
C GLY A 402 -21.39 -9.11 -23.33
N GLY A 403 -21.56 -10.41 -23.59
CA GLY A 403 -20.46 -11.30 -23.99
C GLY A 403 -19.38 -11.54 -22.93
N PHE A 404 -19.71 -11.40 -21.65
CA PHE A 404 -18.80 -11.63 -20.53
C PHE A 404 -18.45 -13.12 -20.42
N ARG A 405 -17.19 -13.48 -20.63
CA ARG A 405 -16.74 -14.87 -20.59
C ARG A 405 -16.33 -15.26 -19.18
N TYR A 406 -16.77 -16.43 -18.74
CA TYR A 406 -16.36 -17.02 -17.48
C TYR A 406 -16.38 -18.54 -17.63
N ARG A 407 -15.19 -19.16 -17.55
CA ARG A 407 -14.99 -20.59 -17.83
C ARG A 407 -15.63 -20.99 -19.17
N ASP A 408 -16.45 -22.03 -19.17
CA ASP A 408 -17.12 -22.56 -20.36
C ASP A 408 -18.39 -21.77 -20.74
N ALA A 409 -18.71 -20.69 -20.02
CA ALA A 409 -19.91 -19.88 -20.22
C ALA A 409 -19.64 -18.48 -20.77
N VAL A 410 -20.65 -17.96 -21.47
CA VAL A 410 -20.73 -16.57 -21.95
C VAL A 410 -22.01 -15.95 -21.42
N PHE A 411 -21.90 -14.86 -20.68
CA PHE A 411 -23.03 -14.19 -20.05
C PHE A 411 -23.33 -12.83 -20.70
N ASP A 412 -24.61 -12.60 -20.98
CA ASP A 412 -25.16 -11.27 -21.19
C ASP A 412 -25.90 -10.86 -19.91
N ILE A 413 -25.27 -10.00 -19.12
CA ILE A 413 -25.73 -9.61 -17.78
C ILE A 413 -26.37 -8.23 -17.88
N VAL A 414 -27.64 -8.13 -17.53
CA VAL A 414 -28.40 -6.87 -17.49
C VAL A 414 -28.78 -6.58 -16.04
N MET A 415 -28.41 -5.41 -15.54
CA MET A 415 -28.76 -4.93 -14.21
C MET A 415 -29.66 -3.71 -14.30
N HIS A 416 -30.80 -3.77 -13.61
CA HIS A 416 -31.85 -2.77 -13.60
C HIS A 416 -31.99 -2.09 -12.24
N GLY A 417 -32.25 -0.78 -12.24
CA GLY A 417 -32.59 0.00 -11.05
C GLY A 417 -31.38 0.53 -10.26
N THR A 418 -31.65 0.94 -9.01
CA THR A 418 -30.70 1.53 -8.06
C THR A 418 -30.73 0.81 -6.71
N GLY A 419 -29.77 1.10 -5.83
CA GLY A 419 -29.66 0.50 -4.50
C GLY A 419 -28.54 -0.53 -4.38
N ASP A 420 -28.53 -1.28 -3.29
CA ASP A 420 -27.49 -2.26 -2.93
C ASP A 420 -28.08 -3.63 -2.52
N ARG A 421 -29.36 -3.84 -2.83
CA ARG A 421 -30.09 -5.09 -2.59
C ARG A 421 -30.72 -5.58 -3.89
N ILE A 422 -30.57 -6.88 -4.13
CA ILE A 422 -31.16 -7.55 -5.29
C ILE A 422 -32.58 -7.98 -4.92
N ALA A 423 -33.58 -7.51 -5.68
CA ALA A 423 -34.96 -7.93 -5.57
C ALA A 423 -35.22 -9.23 -6.32
N THR A 424 -34.68 -9.36 -7.53
CA THR A 424 -34.76 -10.59 -8.34
C THR A 424 -33.45 -10.85 -9.06
N PHE A 425 -33.08 -12.12 -9.12
CA PHE A 425 -31.95 -12.62 -9.91
C PHE A 425 -32.44 -13.77 -10.78
N ALA A 426 -32.29 -13.68 -12.10
CA ALA A 426 -32.73 -14.70 -13.03
C ALA A 426 -31.65 -15.08 -14.03
N VAL A 427 -31.54 -16.36 -14.34
CA VAL A 427 -30.69 -16.91 -15.40
C VAL A 427 -31.59 -17.60 -16.40
N ASP A 428 -31.54 -17.19 -17.67
CA ASP A 428 -32.41 -17.69 -18.75
C ASP A 428 -33.89 -17.68 -18.37
N SER A 429 -34.36 -16.58 -17.76
CA SER A 429 -35.72 -16.38 -17.24
C SER A 429 -36.11 -17.26 -16.04
N VAL A 430 -35.19 -18.07 -15.50
CA VAL A 430 -35.41 -18.86 -14.29
C VAL A 430 -34.86 -18.10 -13.09
N SER A 431 -35.73 -17.74 -12.15
CA SER A 431 -35.33 -17.06 -10.91
C SER A 431 -34.52 -17.98 -10.00
N LEU A 432 -33.40 -17.47 -9.48
CA LEU A 432 -32.57 -18.13 -8.48
C LEU A 432 -32.72 -17.41 -7.14
N GLU A 433 -32.76 -18.17 -6.04
CA GLU A 433 -32.87 -17.62 -4.68
C GLU A 433 -31.57 -16.93 -4.23
N THR A 434 -30.43 -17.51 -4.62
CA THR A 434 -29.11 -16.94 -4.36
C THR A 434 -28.59 -16.22 -5.61
N PRO A 435 -28.12 -14.96 -5.50
CA PRO A 435 -27.58 -14.19 -6.62
C PRO A 435 -26.16 -14.63 -6.96
N ARG A 436 -26.04 -15.86 -7.46
CA ARG A 436 -24.79 -16.53 -7.82
C ARG A 436 -24.91 -17.14 -9.21
N LEU A 437 -23.87 -16.99 -10.02
CA LEU A 437 -23.66 -17.78 -11.23
C LEU A 437 -22.76 -18.98 -10.90
N PRO A 438 -23.26 -20.23 -10.97
CA PRO A 438 -22.47 -21.41 -10.69
C PRO A 438 -21.28 -21.59 -11.65
N ALA A 439 -20.17 -22.05 -11.10
CA ALA A 439 -18.94 -22.43 -11.79
C ALA A 439 -19.11 -23.45 -12.93
N SER A 440 -20.16 -24.26 -12.87
CA SER A 440 -20.41 -25.39 -13.77
C SER A 440 -21.27 -25.03 -14.98
N LEU A 441 -21.75 -23.78 -15.08
CA LEU A 441 -22.51 -23.34 -16.24
C LEU A 441 -21.63 -23.32 -17.49
N GLY A 442 -22.23 -23.64 -18.64
CA GLY A 442 -21.56 -23.66 -19.93
C GLY A 442 -22.51 -23.26 -21.05
N GLY A 443 -21.96 -22.69 -22.12
CA GLY A 443 -22.75 -22.10 -23.20
C GLY A 443 -23.14 -20.65 -22.93
N ARG A 444 -24.09 -20.12 -23.70
CA ARG A 444 -24.49 -18.71 -23.61
C ARG A 444 -25.74 -18.56 -22.76
N HIS A 445 -25.70 -17.64 -21.80
CA HIS A 445 -26.77 -17.38 -20.85
C HIS A 445 -27.09 -15.89 -20.77
N ARG A 446 -28.36 -15.59 -20.51
CA ARG A 446 -28.80 -14.24 -20.13
C ARG A 446 -29.01 -14.19 -18.61
N VAL A 447 -28.49 -13.14 -17.98
CA VAL A 447 -28.65 -12.89 -16.55
C VAL A 447 -29.38 -11.57 -16.37
N ASP A 448 -30.50 -11.58 -15.68
CA ASP A 448 -31.27 -10.37 -15.36
C ASP A 448 -31.24 -10.15 -13.84
N ILE A 449 -30.68 -9.00 -13.43
CA ILE A 449 -30.56 -8.57 -12.04
C ILE A 449 -31.44 -7.34 -11.85
N THR A 450 -32.41 -7.40 -10.95
CA THR A 450 -33.24 -6.23 -10.61
C THR A 450 -32.97 -5.81 -9.18
N LEU A 451 -32.55 -4.56 -8.99
CA LEU A 451 -32.32 -3.99 -7.67
C LEU A 451 -33.63 -3.51 -7.05
N SER A 452 -33.71 -3.51 -5.72
CA SER A 452 -34.95 -3.14 -5.02
C SER A 452 -35.28 -1.64 -5.03
N GLY A 453 -34.35 -0.78 -5.46
CA GLY A 453 -34.55 0.67 -5.39
C GLY A 453 -34.54 1.21 -3.96
N ASN A 454 -33.89 0.50 -3.03
CA ASN A 454 -33.81 0.93 -1.64
C ASN A 454 -32.89 2.14 -1.50
N ASP A 455 -33.16 2.97 -0.50
CA ASP A 455 -32.26 4.04 -0.11
C ASP A 455 -30.93 3.44 0.36
N LEU A 456 -29.84 4.08 -0.08
CA LEU A 456 -28.49 3.76 0.36
C LEU A 456 -28.21 4.52 1.66
N PRO A 457 -27.39 3.98 2.57
CA PRO A 457 -27.11 4.62 3.85
C PRO A 457 -26.46 6.00 3.64
N GLU A 458 -26.83 6.97 4.47
CA GLU A 458 -26.17 8.28 4.53
C GLU A 458 -24.83 8.20 5.27
N SER A 459 -23.97 7.28 4.83
CA SER A 459 -22.60 7.17 5.33
C SER A 459 -21.79 8.37 4.86
N GLY A 460 -21.12 9.04 5.79
CA GLY A 460 -20.29 10.20 5.49
C GLY A 460 -19.02 9.85 4.72
N VAL A 461 -18.36 10.89 4.22
CA VAL A 461 -17.00 10.83 3.65
C VAL A 461 -16.18 11.99 4.23
N ASN A 462 -14.99 11.69 4.75
CA ASN A 462 -14.13 12.69 5.38
C ASN A 462 -13.36 13.51 4.34
N ILE A 463 -14.02 14.52 3.79
CA ILE A 463 -13.41 15.49 2.88
C ILE A 463 -12.58 16.49 3.69
N VAL A 464 -11.27 16.52 3.44
CA VAL A 464 -10.33 17.42 4.12
C VAL A 464 -9.72 18.43 3.16
N GLU A 465 -9.21 19.53 3.70
CA GLU A 465 -8.35 20.45 2.96
C GLU A 465 -6.96 19.84 2.76
N ARG A 466 -6.33 20.19 1.63
CA ARG A 466 -4.92 19.87 1.39
C ARG A 466 -4.06 20.60 2.41
N ARG A 467 -3.24 19.85 3.15
CA ARG A 467 -2.32 20.37 4.16
C ARG A 467 -1.00 19.64 4.10
N ASP A 468 0.06 20.41 4.31
CA ASP A 468 1.41 19.89 4.49
C ASP A 468 1.57 19.33 5.90
N LEU A 469 2.42 18.31 6.03
CA LEU A 469 2.82 17.78 7.32
C LEU A 469 3.62 18.83 8.10
N LEU A 470 3.50 18.79 9.44
CA LEU A 470 4.34 19.60 10.32
C LEU A 470 5.82 19.27 10.11
N HIS A 471 6.68 20.30 10.17
CA HIS A 471 8.12 20.13 10.13
C HIS A 471 8.61 19.24 11.29
N VAL A 472 9.71 18.54 11.05
CA VAL A 472 10.38 17.75 12.07
C VAL A 472 11.06 18.70 13.08
N PRO A 473 10.78 18.60 14.39
CA PRO A 473 11.35 19.50 15.38
C PRO A 473 12.88 19.42 15.43
N GLN A 474 13.54 20.54 15.65
CA GLN A 474 14.99 20.58 15.83
C GLN A 474 15.35 20.41 17.29
N LEU A 475 15.99 19.29 17.64
CA LEU A 475 16.34 18.97 19.02
C LEU A 475 17.83 19.11 19.28
N ARG A 476 18.17 19.67 20.44
CA ARG A 476 19.53 19.69 20.97
C ARG A 476 19.56 19.03 22.34
N TRP A 477 20.37 17.98 22.47
CA TRP A 477 20.59 17.29 23.74
C TRP A 477 21.83 17.85 24.45
N SER A 478 21.79 17.93 25.78
CA SER A 478 22.94 18.25 26.63
C SER A 478 24.01 17.14 26.57
N ASP A 479 25.24 17.47 26.97
CA ASP A 479 26.37 16.53 26.95
C ASP A 479 26.14 15.28 27.81
N ASP A 480 25.38 15.41 28.90
CA ASP A 480 24.96 14.29 29.76
C ASP A 480 23.78 13.49 29.19
N GLY A 481 23.23 13.93 28.05
CA GLY A 481 22.11 13.31 27.35
C GLY A 481 20.77 13.40 28.08
N ARG A 482 20.63 14.21 29.13
CA ARG A 482 19.40 14.25 29.95
C ARG A 482 18.45 15.37 29.62
N THR A 483 18.97 16.52 29.17
CA THR A 483 18.17 17.70 28.89
C THR A 483 18.06 17.89 27.39
N VAL A 484 16.84 18.04 26.90
CA VAL A 484 16.54 18.37 25.52
C VAL A 484 16.03 19.80 25.45
N GLU A 485 16.49 20.51 24.43
CA GLU A 485 15.98 21.80 23.99
C GLU A 485 15.36 21.64 22.59
N ILE A 486 14.12 22.10 22.45
CA ILE A 486 13.40 22.18 21.17
C ILE A 486 13.74 23.55 20.57
N MET A 487 14.69 23.57 19.64
CA MET A 487 15.28 24.81 19.10
C MET A 487 14.28 25.66 18.31
N ASP A 488 13.23 25.02 17.78
CA ASP A 488 12.13 25.60 17.02
C ASP A 488 10.80 25.47 17.77
N PHE A 489 10.82 25.68 19.11
CA PHE A 489 9.63 25.61 19.94
C PHE A 489 8.57 26.63 19.53
N ASP A 490 7.38 26.14 19.24
CA ASP A 490 6.19 26.94 18.96
C ASP A 490 5.10 26.66 20.03
N PRO A 491 4.63 27.67 20.78
CA PRO A 491 3.57 27.48 21.78
C PRO A 491 2.23 27.02 21.21
N GLU A 492 1.99 27.13 19.90
CA GLU A 492 0.79 26.62 19.23
C GLU A 492 0.89 25.11 18.90
N ILE A 493 2.10 24.55 18.94
CA ILE A 493 2.37 23.14 18.68
C ILE A 493 2.49 22.37 20.01
N ARG A 494 1.83 21.22 20.09
CA ARG A 494 1.98 20.26 21.20
C ARG A 494 3.10 19.28 20.88
N TYR A 495 4.08 19.18 21.77
CA TYR A 495 5.20 18.24 21.65
C TYR A 495 4.98 17.05 22.58
N SER A 496 4.60 15.90 22.02
CA SER A 496 4.36 14.68 22.79
C SER A 496 5.66 13.92 23.03
N LEU A 497 6.00 13.71 24.30
CA LEU A 497 7.16 12.93 24.73
C LEU A 497 6.80 11.45 24.81
N PHE A 498 7.56 10.62 24.10
CA PHE A 498 7.50 9.17 24.19
C PHE A 498 8.78 8.67 24.86
N VAL A 499 8.62 7.82 25.87
CA VAL A 499 9.73 7.10 26.51
C VAL A 499 9.50 5.61 26.32
N ASP A 500 10.48 4.94 25.72
CA ASP A 500 10.43 3.51 25.38
C ASP A 500 9.16 3.13 24.57
N GLY A 501 8.75 4.05 23.69
CA GLY A 501 7.61 3.88 22.78
C GLY A 501 6.25 4.21 23.39
N VAL A 502 6.19 4.55 24.68
CA VAL A 502 4.94 4.93 25.38
C VAL A 502 4.87 6.45 25.51
N MET A 503 3.75 7.05 25.12
CA MET A 503 3.51 8.48 25.34
C MET A 503 3.38 8.75 26.85
N THR A 504 4.30 9.53 27.42
CA THR A 504 4.32 9.81 28.85
C THR A 504 3.69 11.15 29.20
N GLN A 505 3.88 12.18 28.37
CA GLN A 505 3.35 13.52 28.61
C GLN A 505 3.45 14.42 27.37
N VAL A 506 2.77 15.57 27.42
CA VAL A 506 2.96 16.68 26.47
C VAL A 506 3.86 17.73 27.10
N LEU A 507 4.88 18.17 26.38
CA LEU A 507 5.82 19.20 26.82
C LEU A 507 5.20 20.59 26.63
N GLY A 508 5.17 21.38 27.70
CA GLY A 508 4.68 22.76 27.69
C GLY A 508 5.78 23.82 27.68
N ALA A 509 7.04 23.44 27.46
CA ALA A 509 8.19 24.32 27.50
C ALA A 509 9.27 23.89 26.50
N GLU A 510 10.08 24.85 26.06
CA GLU A 510 11.20 24.68 25.13
C GLU A 510 12.25 23.68 25.64
N ARG A 511 12.43 23.60 26.96
CA ARG A 511 13.42 22.73 27.60
C ARG A 511 12.78 21.73 28.53
N TYR A 512 13.26 20.50 28.48
CA TYR A 512 12.81 19.41 29.34
C TYR A 512 13.99 18.53 29.77
N SER A 513 14.01 18.13 31.05
CA SER A 513 15.01 17.21 31.58
C SER A 513 14.37 15.87 31.93
N LEU A 514 14.93 14.80 31.39
CA LEU A 514 14.51 13.43 31.73
C LEU A 514 14.75 13.17 33.23
N PRO A 515 13.80 12.49 33.92
CA PRO A 515 14.02 12.05 35.29
C PRO A 515 15.24 11.11 35.34
N PRO A 516 15.96 11.01 36.47
CA PRO A 516 17.01 10.01 36.61
C PRO A 516 16.36 8.63 36.49
N SER A 517 16.62 7.93 35.39
CA SER A 517 16.02 6.64 35.07
C SER A 517 17.08 5.62 34.64
N GLU A 518 16.65 4.37 34.58
CA GLU A 518 17.31 3.35 33.75
C GLU A 518 17.46 3.83 32.30
N PRO A 519 18.30 3.15 31.49
CA PRO A 519 18.43 3.47 30.09
C PRO A 519 17.08 3.57 29.39
N SER A 520 16.89 4.63 28.62
CA SER A 520 15.61 4.94 27.98
C SER A 520 15.83 5.46 26.57
N VAL A 521 14.85 5.24 25.70
CA VAL A 521 14.82 5.79 24.35
C VAL A 521 13.68 6.78 24.22
N THR A 522 14.02 8.00 23.83
CA THR A 522 13.08 9.12 23.80
C THR A 522 12.78 9.56 22.37
N ALA A 523 11.50 9.77 22.07
CA ALA A 523 11.03 10.42 20.85
C ALA A 523 10.13 11.61 21.20
N ILE A 524 10.15 12.66 20.38
CA ILE A 524 9.36 13.88 20.59
C ILE A 524 8.63 14.19 19.29
N MET A 525 7.30 14.09 19.32
CA MET A 525 6.47 14.20 18.13
C MET A 525 5.60 15.47 18.20
N PRO A 526 5.65 16.35 17.18
CA PRO A 526 4.83 17.55 17.14
C PRO A 526 3.40 17.23 16.71
N SER A 527 2.43 17.98 17.22
CA SER A 527 1.03 17.85 16.84
C SER A 527 0.28 19.18 17.01
N LEU A 528 -0.70 19.44 16.14
CA LEU A 528 -1.62 20.56 16.28
C LEU A 528 -2.92 20.14 17.01
N PRO A 529 -3.59 21.09 17.67
CA PRO A 529 -5.00 20.93 18.03
C PRO A 529 -5.81 20.55 16.77
N GLY A 530 -6.59 19.46 16.84
CA GLY A 530 -7.32 18.91 15.67
C GLY A 530 -6.71 17.67 15.03
N GLY A 531 -5.59 17.15 15.58
CA GLY A 531 -5.12 15.78 15.30
C GLY A 531 -4.05 15.64 14.20
N LEU A 532 -3.62 16.75 13.58
CA LEU A 532 -2.49 16.73 12.65
C LEU A 532 -1.20 16.46 13.43
N THR A 533 -0.51 15.37 13.11
CA THR A 533 0.67 14.90 13.84
C THR A 533 1.85 14.77 12.88
N GLY A 534 3.00 15.35 13.22
CA GLY A 534 4.23 15.29 12.42
C GLY A 534 5.13 14.10 12.78
N PHE A 535 6.37 14.11 12.29
CA PHE A 535 7.36 13.10 12.65
C PHE A 535 8.22 13.55 13.84
N SER A 536 8.66 12.58 14.63
CA SER A 536 9.79 12.75 15.55
C SER A 536 11.11 12.76 14.78
N PRO A 537 12.12 13.50 15.26
CA PRO A 537 13.51 13.31 14.87
C PRO A 537 14.01 11.90 15.27
N PRO A 538 15.25 11.51 14.89
CA PRO A 538 15.85 10.28 15.37
C PRO A 538 15.75 10.17 16.90
N GLY A 539 15.33 9.00 17.38
CA GLY A 539 15.17 8.77 18.81
C GLY A 539 16.49 8.92 19.56
N HIS A 540 16.43 9.52 20.75
CA HIS A 540 17.59 9.73 21.61
C HIS A 540 17.74 8.59 22.60
N VAL A 541 18.93 8.00 22.66
CA VAL A 541 19.23 6.94 23.63
C VAL A 541 19.94 7.56 24.82
N TYR A 542 19.29 7.54 25.98
CA TYR A 542 19.93 7.81 27.25
C TYR A 542 20.36 6.49 27.87
N ALA A 543 21.66 6.23 27.99
CA ALA A 543 22.20 4.98 28.56
C ALA A 543 23.31 5.28 29.57
N PRO A 544 22.97 5.62 30.84
CA PRO A 544 23.97 5.96 31.85
C PRO A 544 24.77 4.71 32.29
N GLY A 545 26.04 4.89 32.68
CA GLY A 545 26.79 3.90 33.48
C GLY A 545 27.00 2.50 32.88
N GLN A 546 27.73 2.36 31.77
CA GLN A 546 28.03 1.05 31.12
C GLN A 546 26.80 0.18 30.79
N SER A 547 25.61 0.78 30.72
CA SER A 547 24.37 0.06 30.39
C SER A 547 24.34 -0.45 28.96
N GLU A 548 25.11 0.16 28.07
CA GLU A 548 25.39 -0.35 26.74
C GLU A 548 26.61 -1.25 26.77
N ILE A 549 26.46 -2.48 26.29
CA ILE A 549 27.54 -3.46 26.20
C ILE A 549 28.05 -3.47 24.77
N THR A 550 29.34 -3.15 24.59
CA THR A 550 29.99 -3.14 23.28
C THR A 550 31.05 -4.24 23.18
N VAL A 551 30.90 -5.14 22.21
CA VAL A 551 31.96 -6.08 21.81
C VAL A 551 32.67 -5.50 20.59
N LEU A 552 33.89 -5.01 20.78
CA LEU A 552 34.71 -4.46 19.70
C LEU A 552 35.26 -5.58 18.82
N ALA A 553 35.28 -5.39 17.50
CA ALA A 553 35.90 -6.34 16.57
C ALA A 553 37.40 -6.55 16.88
N SER A 554 38.08 -5.54 17.41
CA SER A 554 39.48 -5.65 17.85
C SER A 554 39.69 -6.64 19.01
N SER A 555 38.63 -7.00 19.75
CA SER A 555 38.68 -7.96 20.87
C SER A 555 38.43 -9.42 20.44
N VAL A 556 37.99 -9.65 19.20
CA VAL A 556 37.65 -10.99 18.69
C VAL A 556 38.88 -11.65 18.06
N ILE A 557 39.19 -12.89 18.47
CA ILE A 557 40.40 -13.65 18.05
C ILE A 557 39.97 -15.01 17.46
N PRO A 558 40.65 -15.53 16.41
CA PRO A 558 41.77 -14.94 15.67
C PRO A 558 41.34 -13.79 14.77
N ARG A 559 42.19 -12.77 14.66
CA ARG A 559 41.93 -11.54 13.92
C ARG A 559 42.93 -11.35 12.78
N ARG A 560 42.43 -10.98 11.60
CA ARG A 560 43.25 -10.47 10.49
C ARG A 560 42.73 -9.10 10.05
N PRO A 561 43.49 -8.01 10.22
CA PRO A 561 43.09 -6.69 9.75
C PRO A 561 42.92 -6.70 8.21
N PRO A 562 41.86 -6.07 7.66
CA PRO A 562 41.59 -6.04 6.23
C PRO A 562 42.47 -5.03 5.48
N MET A 563 43.78 -5.23 5.50
CA MET A 563 44.78 -4.29 4.94
C MET A 563 44.63 -4.02 3.43
N HIS A 564 43.91 -4.88 2.71
CA HIS A 564 43.64 -4.68 1.28
C HIS A 564 42.47 -3.74 1.01
N LEU A 565 41.62 -3.47 2.01
CA LEU A 565 40.49 -2.52 1.94
C LEU A 565 40.82 -1.23 2.70
N ILE A 566 41.52 -1.34 3.84
CA ILE A 566 41.94 -0.21 4.66
C ILE A 566 43.47 -0.19 4.74
N ARG A 567 44.10 0.79 4.06
CA ARG A 567 45.57 0.89 4.00
C ARG A 567 46.21 1.30 5.32
N ASP A 568 45.54 2.14 6.11
CA ASP A 568 46.03 2.54 7.43
C ASP A 568 45.83 1.40 8.43
N ARG A 569 46.94 0.87 8.96
CA ARG A 569 46.92 -0.29 9.85
C ARG A 569 46.19 0.00 11.16
N ARG A 570 46.37 1.20 11.72
CA ARG A 570 45.74 1.58 12.99
C ARG A 570 44.21 1.57 12.86
N THR A 571 43.69 2.07 11.75
CA THR A 571 42.27 2.02 11.42
C THR A 571 41.82 0.59 11.13
N ALA A 572 42.56 -0.14 10.28
CA ALA A 572 42.24 -1.53 9.92
C ALA A 572 42.17 -2.45 11.15
N ASP A 573 42.92 -2.13 12.21
CA ASP A 573 42.92 -2.92 13.44
C ASP A 573 41.57 -2.95 14.18
N GLY A 574 40.70 -1.96 13.91
CA GLY A 574 39.34 -1.91 14.44
C GLY A 574 38.33 -2.76 13.67
N TYR A 575 38.73 -3.52 12.66
CA TYR A 575 37.81 -4.22 11.76
C TYR A 575 38.14 -5.70 11.56
N ILE A 576 37.10 -6.48 11.28
CA ILE A 576 37.22 -7.85 10.74
C ILE A 576 36.39 -7.94 9.46
N GLU A 577 37.01 -8.39 8.37
CA GLU A 577 36.29 -8.67 7.13
C GLU A 577 35.45 -9.94 7.25
N LEU A 578 34.19 -9.86 6.84
CA LEU A 578 33.35 -11.02 6.54
C LEU A 578 33.02 -10.99 5.05
N ALA A 579 33.43 -12.03 4.34
CA ALA A 579 33.23 -12.20 2.90
C ALA A 579 33.14 -13.69 2.53
N ALA A 580 32.78 -13.99 1.27
CA ALA A 580 32.64 -15.37 0.79
C ALA A 580 33.91 -16.23 0.95
N ARG A 581 35.08 -15.59 0.96
CA ARG A 581 36.40 -16.25 1.04
C ARG A 581 37.22 -15.82 2.25
N HIS A 582 36.69 -14.94 3.11
CA HIS A 582 37.36 -14.44 4.32
C HIS A 582 36.38 -14.42 5.49
N ASN A 583 36.68 -15.15 6.56
CA ASN A 583 35.83 -15.29 7.76
C ASN A 583 34.34 -15.47 7.42
N THR A 584 34.01 -16.60 6.79
CA THR A 584 32.61 -16.94 6.46
C THR A 584 31.73 -17.09 7.71
N ARG A 585 32.35 -17.27 8.89
CA ARG A 585 31.71 -17.19 10.20
C ARG A 585 32.62 -16.52 11.21
N ILE A 586 32.10 -15.54 11.94
CA ILE A 586 32.74 -14.97 13.13
C ILE A 586 31.98 -15.43 14.36
N THR A 587 32.71 -15.72 15.44
CA THR A 587 32.15 -16.04 16.74
C THR A 587 32.81 -15.19 17.80
N CYS A 588 32.02 -14.59 18.68
CA CYS A 588 32.47 -13.84 19.83
C CYS A 588 31.56 -14.11 21.04
N TYR A 589 31.94 -13.59 22.20
CA TYR A 589 31.17 -13.72 23.42
C TYR A 589 30.82 -12.33 23.96
N ALA A 590 29.56 -12.15 24.36
CA ALA A 590 29.11 -10.99 25.11
C ALA A 590 28.74 -11.43 26.52
N ASN A 591 29.31 -10.76 27.52
CA ASN A 591 28.95 -11.00 28.92
C ASN A 591 27.87 -10.00 29.31
N VAL A 592 26.68 -10.46 29.69
CA VAL A 592 25.57 -9.57 30.09
C VAL A 592 25.26 -9.72 31.58
N PRO A 593 24.91 -8.63 32.27
CA PRO A 593 24.75 -8.61 33.73
C PRO A 593 23.48 -9.27 34.23
N ALA A 594 22.50 -9.52 33.35
CA ALA A 594 21.24 -10.17 33.68
C ALA A 594 20.69 -10.89 32.46
N ALA A 595 19.96 -11.98 32.70
CA ALA A 595 19.16 -12.61 31.64
C ALA A 595 18.02 -11.69 31.20
N GLY A 596 17.62 -11.79 29.94
CA GLY A 596 16.50 -11.04 29.38
C GLY A 596 16.66 -10.75 27.89
N ASP A 597 15.76 -9.91 27.37
CA ASP A 597 15.82 -9.44 26.00
C ASP A 597 16.76 -8.24 25.85
N TYR A 598 17.54 -8.24 24.78
CA TYR A 598 18.46 -7.19 24.42
C TYR A 598 18.23 -6.79 22.97
N PHE A 599 18.30 -5.49 22.70
CA PHE A 599 18.47 -5.00 21.35
C PHE A 599 19.93 -5.20 20.93
N LEU A 600 20.14 -5.85 19.79
CA LEU A 600 21.44 -6.07 19.20
C LEU A 600 21.54 -5.30 17.88
N THR A 601 22.61 -4.54 17.72
CA THR A 601 23.01 -3.94 16.44
C THR A 601 24.46 -4.28 16.11
N VAL A 602 24.78 -4.36 14.82
CA VAL A 602 26.14 -4.53 14.34
C VAL A 602 26.62 -3.23 13.70
N GLY A 603 27.67 -2.64 14.26
CA GLY A 603 28.40 -1.57 13.60
C GLY A 603 29.28 -2.15 12.50
N TYR A 604 29.04 -1.75 11.26
CA TYR A 604 29.75 -2.24 10.09
C TYR A 604 30.15 -1.11 9.13
N SER A 605 31.09 -1.40 8.23
CA SER A 605 31.31 -0.62 7.00
C SER A 605 31.17 -1.52 5.77
N ASN A 606 30.66 -0.94 4.67
CA ASN A 606 30.43 -1.64 3.41
C ASN A 606 30.67 -0.68 2.23
N GLY A 607 31.90 -0.69 1.72
CA GLY A 607 32.31 0.07 0.52
C GLY A 607 32.04 -0.66 -0.79
N SER A 608 31.32 -1.80 -0.76
CA SER A 608 30.93 -2.48 -1.98
C SER A 608 29.73 -1.78 -2.65
N GLN A 609 29.25 -2.33 -3.76
CA GLN A 609 28.06 -1.85 -4.47
C GLN A 609 26.80 -2.68 -4.17
N ARG A 610 26.88 -3.60 -3.20
CA ARG A 610 25.77 -4.50 -2.85
C ARG A 610 25.60 -4.57 -1.34
N ASP A 611 24.35 -4.73 -0.92
CA ASP A 611 24.03 -4.97 0.48
C ASP A 611 24.65 -6.30 0.96
N ALA A 612 25.18 -6.31 2.17
CA ALA A 612 25.70 -7.50 2.82
C ALA A 612 24.65 -8.08 3.77
N LEU A 613 24.51 -9.41 3.77
CA LEU A 613 23.55 -10.13 4.62
C LEU A 613 24.26 -11.13 5.52
N ARG A 614 23.90 -11.18 6.81
CA ARG A 614 24.49 -12.13 7.77
C ARG A 614 23.40 -12.89 8.52
N THR A 615 23.58 -14.19 8.72
CA THR A 615 22.79 -14.93 9.72
C THR A 615 23.38 -14.65 11.09
N LEU A 616 22.55 -14.17 12.01
CA LEU A 616 22.88 -14.01 13.41
C LEU A 616 22.47 -15.27 14.17
N SER A 617 23.42 -15.89 14.87
CA SER A 617 23.13 -16.98 15.80
C SER A 617 23.46 -16.57 17.25
N ILE A 618 22.56 -16.92 18.18
CA ILE A 618 22.76 -16.77 19.62
C ILE A 618 22.77 -18.15 20.25
N ASN A 619 23.83 -18.47 21.00
CA ASN A 619 23.99 -19.75 21.71
C ASN A 619 23.72 -20.99 20.84
N GLY A 620 24.12 -20.92 19.56
CA GLY A 620 24.00 -22.01 18.59
C GLY A 620 22.68 -22.08 17.80
N ARG A 621 21.74 -21.16 18.05
CA ARG A 621 20.47 -21.07 17.30
C ARG A 621 20.48 -19.85 16.40
N ASP A 622 20.07 -20.01 15.14
CA ASP A 622 19.88 -18.88 14.23
C ASP A 622 18.61 -18.12 14.65
N VAL A 623 18.75 -16.79 14.83
CA VAL A 623 17.68 -15.95 15.37
C VAL A 623 17.22 -14.85 14.41
N ALA A 624 18.08 -14.43 13.48
CA ALA A 624 17.78 -13.31 12.58
C ALA A 624 18.70 -13.26 11.36
N THR A 625 18.27 -12.53 10.33
CA THR A 625 19.16 -11.99 9.30
C THR A 625 19.47 -10.52 9.60
N LEU A 626 20.76 -10.18 9.57
CA LEU A 626 21.25 -8.80 9.63
C LEU A 626 21.46 -8.30 8.21
N VAL A 627 20.95 -7.09 7.95
CA VAL A 627 21.07 -6.35 6.71
C VAL A 627 22.09 -5.24 6.93
N CYS A 628 23.08 -5.18 6.05
CA CYS A 628 24.18 -4.23 6.09
C CYS A 628 24.31 -3.53 4.73
N PRO A 629 23.48 -2.53 4.44
CA PRO A 629 23.46 -1.85 3.15
C PRO A 629 24.80 -1.23 2.75
N SER A 630 25.08 -1.21 1.45
CA SER A 630 26.18 -0.38 0.92
C SER A 630 25.80 1.10 0.98
N PHE A 631 26.79 1.98 1.17
CA PHE A 631 26.55 3.42 1.27
C PHE A 631 27.27 4.21 0.18
N HIS A 632 28.60 4.34 0.28
CA HIS A 632 29.43 4.92 -0.74
C HIS A 632 30.42 3.88 -1.24
N HIS A 633 30.60 3.82 -2.57
CA HIS A 633 31.57 2.93 -3.16
C HIS A 633 32.98 3.26 -2.62
N ASP A 634 33.71 2.22 -2.21
CA ASP A 634 35.03 2.25 -1.60
C ASP A 634 35.13 2.95 -0.23
N ASP A 635 34.01 3.30 0.40
CA ASP A 635 34.00 3.72 1.81
C ASP A 635 33.98 2.51 2.76
N TRP A 636 35.17 2.11 3.19
CA TRP A 636 35.39 1.00 4.11
C TRP A 636 35.60 1.44 5.57
N VAL A 637 35.47 2.73 5.88
CA VAL A 637 35.83 3.28 7.21
C VAL A 637 34.67 3.96 7.92
N THR A 638 33.63 4.40 7.21
CA THR A 638 32.42 4.93 7.85
C THR A 638 31.62 3.80 8.48
N VAL A 639 31.49 3.83 9.80
CA VAL A 639 30.71 2.85 10.57
C VAL A 639 29.25 3.26 10.63
N ARG A 640 28.36 2.36 10.22
CA ARG A 640 26.89 2.50 10.32
C ARG A 640 26.31 1.30 11.07
N PRO A 641 25.15 1.45 11.72
CA PRO A 641 24.46 0.32 12.33
C PRO A 641 23.74 -0.53 11.28
N SER A 642 23.71 -1.84 11.48
CA SER A 642 22.77 -2.76 10.83
C SER A 642 21.34 -2.50 11.31
N ASN A 643 20.38 -3.28 10.82
CA ASN A 643 19.08 -3.35 11.48
C ASN A 643 19.23 -3.88 12.92
N THR A 644 18.32 -3.43 13.77
CA THR A 644 18.19 -3.82 15.17
C THR A 644 17.35 -5.06 15.28
N VAL A 645 17.84 -6.02 16.05
CA VAL A 645 17.15 -7.29 16.33
C VAL A 645 17.00 -7.47 17.83
N VAL A 646 15.89 -8.05 18.27
CA VAL A 646 15.69 -8.42 19.68
C VAL A 646 16.20 -9.84 19.87
N VAL A 647 17.09 -10.03 20.84
CA VAL A 647 17.68 -11.33 21.17
C VAL A 647 17.54 -11.62 22.66
N SER A 648 17.16 -12.84 23.00
CA SER A 648 17.12 -13.28 24.39
C SER A 648 18.50 -13.83 24.81
N LEU A 649 19.06 -13.27 25.87
CA LEU A 649 20.39 -13.61 26.40
C LEU A 649 20.27 -14.15 27.83
N GLN A 650 21.20 -15.01 28.21
CA GLN A 650 21.35 -15.52 29.58
C GLN A 650 22.27 -14.61 30.39
N GLU A 651 22.12 -14.55 31.71
CA GLU A 651 23.11 -13.89 32.55
C GLU A 651 24.50 -14.53 32.33
N GLY A 652 25.53 -13.71 32.23
CA GLY A 652 26.88 -14.19 31.97
C GLY A 652 27.22 -14.26 30.46
N PRO A 653 28.13 -15.17 30.05
CA PRO A 653 28.63 -15.23 28.69
C PRO A 653 27.62 -15.82 27.70
N ASN A 654 27.36 -15.10 26.62
CA ASN A 654 26.53 -15.55 25.50
C ASN A 654 27.37 -15.63 24.23
N LYS A 655 27.23 -16.72 23.49
CA LYS A 655 27.93 -16.94 22.22
C LYS A 655 27.15 -16.26 21.09
N ILE A 656 27.77 -15.29 20.43
CA ILE A 656 27.22 -14.58 19.27
C ILE A 656 28.00 -15.00 18.03
N ALA A 657 27.30 -15.40 16.97
CA ALA A 657 27.91 -15.74 15.70
C ALA A 657 27.28 -14.98 14.53
N LEU A 658 28.12 -14.53 13.60
CA LEU A 658 27.72 -13.91 12.34
C LEU A 658 28.18 -14.80 11.20
N THR A 659 27.25 -15.32 10.41
CA THR A 659 27.54 -16.21 9.27
C THR A 659 27.25 -15.49 7.96
N TYR A 660 28.17 -15.59 7.01
CA TYR A 660 28.05 -15.00 5.67
C TYR A 660 26.85 -15.58 4.91
N ILE A 661 26.05 -14.70 4.30
CA ILE A 661 25.05 -15.06 3.28
C ILE A 661 25.46 -14.46 1.94
N SER A 662 25.64 -13.14 1.88
CA SER A 662 26.00 -12.41 0.67
C SER A 662 26.71 -11.09 0.99
N GLY A 663 27.42 -10.52 0.01
CA GLY A 663 28.08 -9.20 0.11
C GLY A 663 29.24 -9.14 1.11
N THR A 664 30.22 -8.29 0.86
CA THR A 664 31.35 -8.07 1.80
C THR A 664 31.00 -6.96 2.79
N MET A 665 31.32 -7.16 4.08
CA MET A 665 31.28 -6.08 5.08
C MET A 665 32.48 -6.20 6.01
N LEU A 666 32.84 -5.10 6.64
CA LEU A 666 33.78 -5.08 7.75
C LEU A 666 33.00 -4.89 9.06
N LEU A 667 33.09 -5.87 9.95
CA LEU A 667 32.59 -5.76 11.33
C LEU A 667 33.49 -4.82 12.12
N ASN A 668 32.90 -3.81 12.76
CA ASN A 668 33.59 -2.90 13.68
C ASN A 668 33.24 -3.18 15.14
N ARG A 669 31.95 -3.36 15.44
CA ARG A 669 31.47 -3.62 16.80
C ARG A 669 30.11 -4.30 16.82
N ILE A 670 29.77 -4.92 17.94
CA ILE A 670 28.43 -5.37 18.27
C ILE A 670 27.99 -4.62 19.51
N THR A 671 26.82 -4.00 19.45
CA THR A 671 26.24 -3.22 20.54
C THR A 671 24.99 -3.91 21.06
N LEU A 672 24.90 -4.03 22.38
CA LEU A 672 23.77 -4.61 23.10
C LEU A 672 23.21 -3.57 24.08
N LEU A 673 21.90 -3.36 24.01
CA LEU A 673 21.15 -2.53 24.95
C LEU A 673 20.05 -3.38 25.57
N LYS A 674 19.98 -3.45 26.91
CA LYS A 674 18.92 -4.21 27.58
C LYS A 674 17.56 -3.63 27.22
N LYS A 675 16.62 -4.47 26.80
CA LYS A 675 15.24 -4.08 26.54
C LYS A 675 14.50 -4.02 27.88
N VAL A 676 13.91 -2.86 28.13
CA VAL A 676 13.00 -2.57 29.24
C VAL A 676 11.60 -3.02 28.80
N HIS A 677 10.84 -3.63 29.71
CA HIS A 677 9.54 -4.23 29.43
C HIS A 677 8.38 -3.24 29.58
#